data_AF-M7D0F3-F1
#
_entry.id   AF-M7D0F3-F1
#
_cell.length_a   1.000
_cell.length_b   1.000
_cell.length_c   1.000
_cell.angle_alpha   90.00
_cell.angle_beta   90.00
_cell.angle_gamma   90.00
#
_symmetry.space_group_name_H-M   'P 1'
#
loop_
_entity.id
_entity.type
_entity.pdbx_description
1 polymer ?
#
loop_
_entity_poly.entity_id
_entity_poly.type
_entity_poly.pdbx_seq_one_letter_code
_entity_poly.pdbx_strand_id
1 'polypeptide(L)'
;MCRIDAPYRNRSLDEKRDPLERFTQALDEFEIHGHIRSLLTKHFSDIWHRIFGSASNLEDVLSSARQETSDHNKCAAILSSRRLADELALHIHDQYSTVTRPRAAADHGSEVLAFAQELIQTYFSESPYTLYSALKNMGAPTSLTLSYDWFVTGLYGEAFCLSRSLFDDPALLAEEEITRNDILWGFFNRMSGRDDGNGNKLNEICVPPQLKNLFSASSLAFQAGPHTLGAKGFLKSIGFLKAWTAFDAEAGRIRSAEEGVFRKIDFEWSDLFAQISSIGSSNIAIKEASDAAYRWLGKAKIELQEAYSLHADIGSFSETEIEQWALQLNRCFKLHSYGHPTDVSQDPAERDAAEKRHLELICSQLTDDQVRAWIRWSIRQDISSALGQTERQFIFREFYGAESGKWWGSEYSSTWRAILEEELDRLEIEDQLGVLSGKLHALPSEAADREYRAWWNSLLERLIKDPDFPVALTPQWTVAALNRLDDELITPYISKSIGLLRGELSQGGKEEHHKQLEELLRRLSFIDPSKAARHRLLLMRSSATPIADESIARLSSLHSEKAVEWYLPFNEVARDRFANTMHFRSHVSLTESEQIELECYESFALELVEFCLSRLRLRKGEKPKDGRYDTTQVTEQSPIWRQGYLKALLELGIDPNGKAHKTAYFTKQFDPDESVQAVAKECYRAVRREAKKNRSIQDVRRGLIAAEWWLLMSQRLELNLAVDHERALKTRRNLLRNPI
;
A
#
# COMPACT_ATOMS: atom_id res chain seq x y z
N MET A 1 14.59 97.53 17.45
CA MET A 1 13.80 97.50 18.71
C MET A 1 12.37 97.87 18.34
N CYS A 2 11.29 97.09 18.49
CA CYS A 2 10.97 95.83 19.19
C CYS A 2 9.99 95.07 18.26
N ARG A 3 10.16 93.77 17.98
CA ARG A 3 9.61 92.62 18.71
C ARG A 3 8.09 92.70 18.95
N ILE A 4 7.32 92.12 18.03
CA ILE A 4 6.20 91.23 18.40
C ILE A 4 6.33 89.99 17.53
N ASP A 5 6.91 88.96 18.15
CA ASP A 5 6.73 87.56 17.77
C ASP A 5 5.22 87.25 17.80
N ALA A 6 4.62 86.92 16.65
CA ALA A 6 3.27 86.38 16.59
C ALA A 6 3.30 85.12 15.71
N PRO A 7 3.05 83.91 16.26
CA PRO A 7 3.02 82.68 15.50
C PRO A 7 1.66 82.54 14.81
N TYR A 8 1.43 83.29 13.74
CA TYR A 8 0.28 83.06 12.86
C TYR A 8 0.77 82.44 11.56
N ARG A 9 1.16 81.15 11.63
CA ARG A 9 1.45 80.37 10.43
C ARG A 9 0.34 79.40 10.02
N ASN A 10 -0.74 79.24 10.81
CA ASN A 10 -1.82 78.27 10.52
C ASN A 10 -3.24 78.80 10.86
N ARG A 11 -3.64 79.99 10.39
CA ARG A 11 -5.07 80.37 10.36
C ARG A 11 -5.38 81.18 9.10
N SER A 12 -6.11 80.57 8.18
CA SER A 12 -6.69 81.20 6.99
C SER A 12 -7.55 82.39 7.38
N LEU A 13 -7.23 83.58 6.84
CA LEU A 13 -7.94 84.84 7.11
C LEU A 13 -9.13 85.09 6.16
N ASP A 14 -9.44 84.14 5.27
CA ASP A 14 -10.66 84.14 4.45
C ASP A 14 -11.19 82.71 4.37
N GLU A 15 -11.81 82.24 5.46
CA GLU A 15 -12.58 80.99 5.42
C GLU A 15 -13.76 81.19 4.46
N LYS A 16 -13.77 80.45 3.35
CA LYS A 16 -14.84 80.53 2.36
C LYS A 16 -16.15 80.08 3.00
N ARG A 17 -17.22 80.87 2.78
CA ARG A 17 -18.56 80.57 3.31
C ARG A 17 -19.33 79.58 2.44
N ASP A 18 -18.99 79.47 1.16
CA ASP A 18 -19.57 78.47 0.27
C ASP A 18 -18.99 77.07 0.61
N PRO A 19 -19.84 76.05 0.86
CA PRO A 19 -19.35 74.72 1.23
C PRO A 19 -18.43 74.06 0.20
N LEU A 20 -18.67 74.25 -1.09
CA LEU A 20 -17.86 73.64 -2.15
C LEU A 20 -16.50 74.34 -2.27
N GLU A 21 -16.50 75.67 -2.21
CA GLU A 21 -15.27 76.46 -2.16
C GLU A 21 -14.46 76.15 -0.89
N ARG A 22 -15.14 75.95 0.25
CA ARG A 22 -14.49 75.59 1.52
C ARG A 22 -13.84 74.21 1.49
N PHE A 23 -14.49 73.24 0.87
CA PHE A 23 -13.93 71.90 0.67
C PHE A 23 -12.67 71.95 -0.19
N THR A 24 -12.74 72.68 -1.30
CA THR A 24 -11.61 72.87 -2.22
C THR A 24 -10.45 73.60 -1.53
N GLN A 25 -10.76 74.65 -0.75
CA GLN A 25 -9.80 75.38 0.08
C GLN A 25 -9.11 74.45 1.08
N ALA A 26 -9.84 73.56 1.75
CA ALA A 26 -9.26 72.59 2.68
C ALA A 26 -8.28 71.64 1.98
N LEU A 27 -8.64 71.12 0.79
CA LEU A 27 -7.75 70.26 0.02
C LEU A 27 -6.47 70.99 -0.42
N ASP A 28 -6.54 72.29 -0.72
CA ASP A 28 -5.38 73.12 -1.09
C ASP A 28 -4.49 73.44 0.12
N GLU A 29 -5.09 73.83 1.25
CA GLU A 29 -4.36 74.17 2.49
C GLU A 29 -3.61 72.97 3.08
N PHE A 30 -4.10 71.76 2.83
CA PHE A 30 -3.48 70.50 3.27
C PHE A 30 -2.68 69.79 2.16
N GLU A 31 -2.42 70.45 1.03
CA GLU A 31 -1.56 69.97 -0.06
C GLU A 31 -2.01 68.61 -0.64
N ILE A 32 -3.33 68.38 -0.72
CA ILE A 32 -3.90 67.17 -1.30
C ILE A 32 -4.03 67.33 -2.82
N HIS A 33 -3.25 66.52 -3.54
CA HIS A 33 -3.09 66.60 -4.98
C HIS A 33 -3.38 65.25 -5.69
N GLY A 34 -3.35 65.27 -7.02
CA GLY A 34 -3.40 64.07 -7.84
C GLY A 34 -4.73 63.31 -7.79
N HIS A 35 -4.66 61.99 -7.90
CA HIS A 35 -5.84 61.13 -8.01
C HIS A 35 -6.66 61.09 -6.71
N ILE A 36 -6.01 61.16 -5.54
CA ILE A 36 -6.69 61.24 -4.23
C ILE A 36 -7.60 62.47 -4.17
N ARG A 37 -7.11 63.63 -4.62
CA ARG A 37 -7.92 64.85 -4.72
C ARG A 37 -9.14 64.61 -5.61
N SER A 38 -8.95 63.98 -6.77
CA SER A 38 -10.05 63.68 -7.69
C SER A 38 -11.11 62.78 -7.05
N LEU A 39 -10.71 61.76 -6.29
CA LEU A 39 -11.64 60.86 -5.60
C LEU A 39 -12.40 61.59 -4.49
N LEU A 40 -11.70 62.37 -3.65
CA LEU A 40 -12.32 63.14 -2.58
C LEU A 40 -13.30 64.19 -3.11
N THR A 41 -12.94 64.90 -4.19
CA THR A 41 -13.85 65.84 -4.85
C THR A 41 -15.06 65.11 -5.42
N LYS A 42 -14.85 64.02 -6.15
CA LYS A 42 -15.94 63.26 -6.78
C LYS A 42 -16.99 62.76 -5.79
N HIS A 43 -16.56 62.24 -4.64
CA HIS A 43 -17.47 61.56 -3.71
C HIS A 43 -17.95 62.46 -2.56
N PHE A 44 -17.21 63.51 -2.19
CA PHE A 44 -17.51 64.29 -0.98
C PHE A 44 -17.70 65.79 -1.19
N SER A 45 -17.39 66.40 -2.34
CA SER A 45 -17.39 67.87 -2.48
C SER A 45 -18.69 68.56 -2.09
N ASP A 46 -19.82 67.91 -2.37
CA ASP A 46 -21.16 68.50 -2.18
C ASP A 46 -21.79 68.09 -0.84
N ILE A 47 -21.19 67.11 -0.14
CA ILE A 47 -21.76 66.47 1.05
C ILE A 47 -20.79 66.39 2.23
N TRP A 48 -19.59 66.95 2.14
CA TRP A 48 -18.53 66.81 3.14
C TRP A 48 -18.97 67.28 4.54
N HIS A 49 -19.81 68.31 4.65
CA HIS A 49 -20.32 68.80 5.93
C HIS A 49 -21.22 67.79 6.63
N ARG A 50 -21.85 66.88 5.88
CA ARG A 50 -22.67 65.78 6.43
C ARG A 50 -21.82 64.57 6.81
N ILE A 51 -20.81 64.25 5.99
CA ILE A 51 -19.89 63.13 6.22
C ILE A 51 -18.93 63.43 7.39
N PHE A 52 -18.22 64.55 7.34
CA PHE A 52 -17.23 64.93 8.34
C PHE A 52 -17.83 65.75 9.51
N GLY A 53 -19.00 66.35 9.34
CA GLY A 53 -19.74 67.07 10.37
C GLY A 53 -19.26 68.50 10.66
N SER A 54 -17.97 68.78 10.51
CA SER A 54 -17.38 70.11 10.68
C SER A 54 -16.11 70.25 9.86
N ALA A 55 -15.71 71.50 9.58
CA ALA A 55 -14.45 71.80 8.90
C ALA A 55 -13.24 71.29 9.69
N SER A 56 -13.26 71.41 11.02
CA SER A 56 -12.19 70.88 11.88
C SER A 56 -11.98 69.37 11.70
N ASN A 57 -13.06 68.59 11.61
CA ASN A 57 -12.95 67.15 11.42
C ASN A 57 -12.44 66.80 10.03
N LEU A 58 -12.85 67.53 8.99
CA LEU A 58 -12.29 67.36 7.65
C LEU A 58 -10.78 67.65 7.66
N GLU A 59 -10.37 68.76 8.25
CA GLU A 59 -8.97 69.18 8.35
C GLU A 59 -8.11 68.20 9.16
N ASP A 60 -8.64 67.62 10.24
CA ASP A 60 -7.95 66.58 11.01
C ASP A 60 -7.68 65.33 10.15
N VAL A 61 -8.65 64.93 9.30
CA VAL A 61 -8.49 63.82 8.35
C VAL A 61 -7.44 64.15 7.29
N LEU A 62 -7.50 65.34 6.70
CA LEU A 62 -6.53 65.77 5.69
C LEU A 62 -5.12 65.95 6.29
N SER A 63 -5.02 66.41 7.53
CA SER A 63 -3.77 66.53 8.30
C SER A 63 -3.12 65.16 8.52
N SER A 64 -3.93 64.16 8.88
CA SER A 64 -3.46 62.78 9.06
C SER A 64 -2.99 62.19 7.74
N ALA A 65 -3.75 62.39 6.65
CA ALA A 65 -3.34 61.96 5.33
C ALA A 65 -2.02 62.63 4.88
N ARG A 66 -1.84 63.93 5.14
CA ARG A 66 -0.62 64.66 4.75
C ARG A 66 0.65 64.10 5.39
N GLN A 67 0.56 63.47 6.55
CA GLN A 67 1.72 62.88 7.24
C GLN A 67 2.23 61.62 6.53
N GLU A 68 1.45 61.03 5.63
CA GLU A 68 1.80 59.82 4.89
C GLU A 68 2.56 60.12 3.60
N THR A 69 3.55 59.27 3.30
CA THR A 69 4.48 59.48 2.18
C THR A 69 4.00 58.89 0.86
N SER A 70 3.15 57.86 0.88
CA SER A 70 2.63 57.19 -0.32
C SER A 70 1.15 57.47 -0.50
N ASP A 71 0.69 57.51 -1.75
CA ASP A 71 -0.74 57.72 -2.04
C ASP A 71 -1.61 56.55 -1.51
N HIS A 72 -1.04 55.35 -1.44
CA HIS A 72 -1.64 54.18 -0.80
C HIS A 72 -1.90 54.43 0.70
N ASN A 73 -0.90 54.88 1.44
CA ASN A 73 -1.05 55.16 2.88
C ASN A 73 -1.95 56.37 3.15
N LYS A 74 -1.88 57.40 2.31
CA LYS A 74 -2.79 58.56 2.38
C LYS A 74 -4.25 58.11 2.26
N CYS A 75 -4.55 57.25 1.29
CA CYS A 75 -5.88 56.67 1.10
C CYS A 75 -6.34 55.84 2.31
N ALA A 76 -5.46 55.01 2.85
CA ALA A 76 -5.76 54.24 4.07
C ALA A 76 -6.03 55.18 5.26
N ALA A 77 -5.19 56.18 5.50
CA ALA A 77 -5.33 57.14 6.59
C ALA A 77 -6.65 57.94 6.51
N ILE A 78 -7.08 58.32 5.29
CA ILE A 78 -8.37 58.98 5.06
C ILE A 78 -9.52 58.05 5.47
N LEU A 79 -9.55 56.83 4.92
CA LEU A 79 -10.63 55.88 5.16
C LEU A 79 -10.68 55.41 6.63
N SER A 80 -9.53 55.33 7.29
CA SER A 80 -9.39 55.02 8.72
C SER A 80 -9.78 56.16 9.66
N SER A 81 -10.20 57.31 9.15
CA SER A 81 -10.78 58.35 10.00
C SER A 81 -12.06 57.84 10.66
N ARG A 82 -12.24 58.12 11.97
CA ARG A 82 -13.32 57.57 12.79
C ARG A 82 -14.70 57.62 12.12
N ARG A 83 -15.07 58.77 11.55
CA ARG A 83 -16.38 58.94 10.90
C ARG A 83 -16.52 58.12 9.61
N LEU A 84 -15.51 58.11 8.74
CA LEU A 84 -15.57 57.33 7.51
C LEU A 84 -15.55 55.83 7.81
N ALA A 85 -14.74 55.39 8.78
CA ALA A 85 -14.70 54.00 9.23
C ALA A 85 -16.02 53.55 9.87
N ASP A 86 -16.63 54.38 10.74
CA ASP A 86 -17.93 54.09 11.37
C ASP A 86 -19.05 54.02 10.32
N GLU A 87 -19.11 54.98 9.38
CA GLU A 87 -20.10 54.97 8.28
C GLU A 87 -19.91 53.76 7.37
N LEU A 88 -18.67 53.43 6.98
CA LEU A 88 -18.38 52.26 6.18
C LEU A 88 -18.78 50.96 6.90
N ALA A 89 -18.45 50.83 8.19
CA ALA A 89 -18.80 49.66 8.99
C ALA A 89 -20.33 49.54 9.15
N LEU A 90 -21.04 50.64 9.36
CA LEU A 90 -22.50 50.67 9.42
C LEU A 90 -23.13 50.24 8.09
N HIS A 91 -22.64 50.76 6.96
CA HIS A 91 -23.17 50.39 5.64
C HIS A 91 -22.94 48.92 5.30
N ILE A 92 -21.73 48.41 5.55
CA ILE A 92 -21.44 46.99 5.36
C ILE A 92 -22.29 46.13 6.32
N HIS A 93 -22.49 46.56 7.57
CA HIS A 93 -23.34 45.83 8.49
C HIS A 93 -24.81 45.80 8.04
N ASP A 94 -25.37 46.94 7.61
CA ASP A 94 -26.76 47.06 7.15
C ASP A 94 -27.01 46.25 5.86
N GLN A 95 -26.02 46.12 4.97
CA GLN A 95 -26.13 45.29 3.76
C GLN A 95 -26.34 43.80 4.05
N TYR A 96 -25.81 43.31 5.17
CA TYR A 96 -25.74 41.87 5.47
C TYR A 96 -26.44 41.48 6.78
N SER A 97 -26.99 42.44 7.54
CA SER A 97 -27.85 42.16 8.68
C SER A 97 -29.23 41.63 8.23
N THR A 98 -29.76 40.64 8.96
CA THR A 98 -31.09 40.04 8.70
C THR A 98 -32.25 40.87 9.27
N VAL A 99 -31.94 41.96 9.98
CA VAL A 99 -32.94 42.86 10.55
C VAL A 99 -33.33 43.89 9.51
N THR A 100 -34.48 43.71 8.88
CA THR A 100 -35.10 44.73 8.03
C THR A 100 -35.42 45.96 8.88
N ARG A 101 -34.47 46.88 9.05
CA ARG A 101 -34.80 48.23 9.50
C ARG A 101 -35.63 48.90 8.41
N PRO A 102 -36.70 49.64 8.76
CA PRO A 102 -37.39 50.47 7.79
C PRO A 102 -36.35 51.37 7.10
N ARG A 103 -36.25 51.29 5.77
CA ARG A 103 -35.50 52.25 4.95
C ARG A 103 -36.12 53.64 5.14
N ALA A 104 -35.72 54.32 6.21
CA ALA A 104 -36.09 55.69 6.48
C ALA A 104 -34.86 56.40 7.07
N ALA A 105 -34.22 57.21 6.22
CA ALA A 105 -33.02 58.04 6.43
C ALA A 105 -31.71 57.23 6.59
N ALA A 106 -30.68 57.33 5.74
CA ALA A 106 -30.30 58.38 4.80
C ALA A 106 -29.48 57.79 3.63
N ASP A 107 -29.61 58.38 2.43
CA ASP A 107 -28.88 58.03 1.20
C ASP A 107 -27.33 58.22 1.29
N HIS A 108 -26.77 58.58 2.45
CA HIS A 108 -25.47 59.29 2.55
C HIS A 108 -24.20 58.46 2.83
N GLY A 109 -24.29 57.17 3.14
CA GLY A 109 -23.07 56.34 3.17
C GLY A 109 -22.93 55.40 1.98
N SER A 110 -23.81 55.55 0.98
CA SER A 110 -23.56 55.02 -0.36
C SER A 110 -22.32 55.68 -0.99
N GLU A 111 -22.04 56.94 -0.66
CA GLU A 111 -20.91 57.71 -1.18
C GLU A 111 -19.60 57.32 -0.50
N VAL A 112 -19.63 57.01 0.81
CA VAL A 112 -18.47 56.44 1.53
C VAL A 112 -18.14 55.05 1.00
N LEU A 113 -19.16 54.23 0.74
CA LEU A 113 -19.00 52.92 0.13
C LEU A 113 -18.47 53.03 -1.32
N ALA A 114 -19.02 53.91 -2.15
CA ALA A 114 -18.57 54.13 -3.52
C ALA A 114 -17.13 54.66 -3.57
N PHE A 115 -16.77 55.58 -2.66
CA PHE A 115 -15.40 56.03 -2.47
C PHE A 115 -14.47 54.87 -2.11
N ALA A 116 -14.87 54.02 -1.15
CA ALA A 116 -14.09 52.85 -0.77
C ALA A 116 -13.93 51.84 -1.93
N GLN A 117 -14.99 51.59 -2.70
CA GLN A 117 -14.96 50.69 -3.87
C GLN A 117 -14.05 51.18 -5.00
N GLU A 118 -13.99 52.49 -5.27
CA GLU A 118 -13.06 53.04 -6.28
C GLU A 118 -11.62 53.07 -5.76
N LEU A 119 -11.44 53.30 -4.46
CA LEU A 119 -10.15 53.31 -3.79
C LEU A 119 -9.51 51.92 -3.78
N ILE A 120 -10.27 50.86 -3.46
CA ILE A 120 -9.74 49.48 -3.49
C ILE A 120 -9.35 49.04 -4.89
N GLN A 121 -10.12 49.39 -5.92
CA GLN A 121 -9.81 49.02 -7.31
C GLN A 121 -8.52 49.67 -7.79
N THR A 122 -8.22 50.87 -7.28
CA THR A 122 -7.07 51.66 -7.73
C THR A 122 -5.80 51.34 -6.93
N TYR A 123 -5.92 51.12 -5.62
CA TYR A 123 -4.76 51.08 -4.71
C TYR A 123 -4.62 49.80 -3.90
N PHE A 124 -5.67 48.99 -3.73
CA PHE A 124 -5.67 47.81 -2.83
C PHE A 124 -6.20 46.55 -3.50
N SER A 125 -6.14 46.46 -4.82
CA SER A 125 -6.62 45.31 -5.59
C SER A 125 -5.85 44.03 -5.29
N GLU A 126 -4.57 44.15 -4.91
CA GLU A 126 -3.66 43.02 -4.65
C GLU A 126 -3.53 42.65 -3.16
N SER A 127 -3.97 43.51 -2.23
CA SER A 127 -3.90 43.23 -0.79
C SER A 127 -5.03 43.90 0.00
N PRO A 128 -6.23 43.30 0.01
CA PRO A 128 -7.33 43.75 0.86
C PRO A 128 -6.98 43.80 2.36
N TYR A 129 -6.12 42.91 2.84
CA TYR A 129 -5.73 42.84 4.24
C TYR A 129 -4.89 44.04 4.69
N THR A 130 -4.09 44.63 3.79
CA THR A 130 -3.35 45.87 4.08
C THR A 130 -4.30 47.00 4.45
N LEU A 131 -5.39 47.18 3.70
CA LEU A 131 -6.38 48.22 4.02
C LEU A 131 -7.14 47.88 5.32
N TYR A 132 -7.54 46.63 5.49
CA TYR A 132 -8.26 46.20 6.69
C TYR A 132 -7.44 46.37 7.97
N SER A 133 -6.17 45.99 7.95
CA SER A 133 -5.26 46.16 9.10
C SER A 133 -5.03 47.63 9.42
N ALA A 134 -4.93 48.51 8.42
CA ALA A 134 -4.85 49.96 8.61
C ALA A 134 -6.13 50.54 9.26
N LEU A 135 -7.31 49.99 8.95
CA LEU A 135 -8.58 50.35 9.60
C LEU A 135 -8.62 49.88 11.06
N LYS A 136 -8.08 48.68 11.34
CA LYS A 136 -8.08 48.06 12.68
C LYS A 136 -7.08 48.72 13.64
N ASN A 137 -5.91 49.17 13.15
CA ASN A 137 -4.78 49.60 13.98
C ASN A 137 -4.83 51.07 14.45
N MET A 138 -5.75 51.90 13.93
CA MET A 138 -5.81 53.34 14.23
C MET A 138 -6.47 53.70 15.59
N GLY A 139 -6.64 52.74 16.50
CA GLY A 139 -6.83 52.99 17.95
C GLY A 139 -8.09 53.74 18.40
N ALA A 140 -8.96 54.18 17.49
CA ALA A 140 -10.26 54.73 17.85
C ALA A 140 -11.25 53.57 18.07
N PRO A 141 -11.94 53.48 19.21
CA PRO A 141 -13.03 52.53 19.37
C PRO A 141 -14.15 52.94 18.40
N THR A 142 -14.19 52.32 17.22
CA THR A 142 -15.40 52.32 16.40
C THR A 142 -16.51 51.71 17.25
N SER A 143 -17.74 52.23 17.11
CA SER A 143 -18.88 51.65 17.85
C SER A 143 -19.21 50.22 17.40
N LEU A 144 -18.65 49.80 16.25
CA LEU A 144 -18.84 48.51 15.61
C LEU A 144 -17.48 47.99 15.11
N THR A 145 -17.06 46.83 15.59
CA THR A 145 -15.87 46.12 15.10
C THR A 145 -16.25 45.38 13.82
N LEU A 146 -15.75 45.83 12.67
CA LEU A 146 -15.93 45.12 11.40
C LEU A 146 -14.94 43.96 11.32
N SER A 147 -15.40 42.73 11.11
CA SER A 147 -14.51 41.60 10.89
C SER A 147 -14.01 41.55 9.44
N TYR A 148 -12.84 40.93 9.22
CA TYR A 148 -12.20 40.92 7.90
C TYR A 148 -13.07 40.28 6.82
N ASP A 149 -13.78 39.22 7.17
CA ASP A 149 -14.64 38.53 6.23
C ASP A 149 -15.77 39.45 5.73
N TRP A 150 -16.42 40.21 6.62
CA TRP A 150 -17.46 41.19 6.25
C TRP A 150 -16.89 42.31 5.40
N PHE A 151 -15.71 42.81 5.78
CA PHE A 151 -14.97 43.82 5.02
C PHE A 151 -14.74 43.37 3.57
N VAL A 152 -14.14 42.20 3.36
CA VAL A 152 -13.84 41.68 2.01
C VAL A 152 -15.12 41.44 1.23
N THR A 153 -16.15 40.88 1.86
CA THR A 153 -17.39 40.53 1.15
C THR A 153 -18.19 41.76 0.72
N GLY A 154 -18.26 42.80 1.56
CA GLY A 154 -18.96 44.04 1.24
C GLY A 154 -18.25 44.92 0.21
N LEU A 155 -16.90 44.88 0.19
CA LEU A 155 -16.11 45.74 -0.70
C LEU A 155 -15.66 45.06 -1.99
N TYR A 156 -15.22 43.80 -1.92
CA TYR A 156 -14.68 43.05 -3.06
C TYR A 156 -15.69 42.03 -3.62
N GLY A 157 -16.77 41.75 -2.90
CA GLY A 157 -17.85 40.86 -3.31
C GLY A 157 -17.64 39.40 -2.92
N GLU A 158 -18.72 38.61 -2.98
CA GLU A 158 -18.70 37.19 -2.61
C GLU A 158 -17.74 36.36 -3.49
N ALA A 159 -17.61 36.69 -4.78
CA ALA A 159 -16.75 35.93 -5.71
C ALA A 159 -15.26 36.07 -5.37
N PHE A 160 -14.84 37.24 -4.89
CA PHE A 160 -13.46 37.49 -4.48
C PHE A 160 -13.05 36.58 -3.31
N CYS A 161 -14.01 36.22 -2.44
CA CYS A 161 -13.75 35.37 -1.28
C CYS A 161 -13.28 33.95 -1.65
N LEU A 162 -13.48 33.51 -2.90
CA LEU A 162 -13.04 32.22 -3.41
C LEU A 162 -11.84 32.35 -4.36
N SER A 163 -11.29 33.56 -4.53
CA SER A 163 -10.23 33.85 -5.47
C SER A 163 -8.85 33.64 -4.86
N ARG A 164 -7.88 33.31 -5.72
CA ARG A 164 -6.46 33.19 -5.34
C ARG A 164 -5.93 34.44 -4.63
N SER A 165 -6.35 35.63 -5.08
CA SER A 165 -5.93 36.92 -4.53
C SER A 165 -6.25 37.10 -3.05
N LEU A 166 -7.28 36.44 -2.52
CA LEU A 166 -7.54 36.47 -1.07
C LEU A 166 -6.50 35.65 -0.29
N PHE A 167 -6.19 34.44 -0.77
CA PHE A 167 -5.34 33.49 -0.06
C PHE A 167 -3.85 33.81 -0.20
N ASP A 168 -3.48 34.43 -1.33
CA ASP A 168 -2.13 34.89 -1.67
C ASP A 168 -1.88 36.36 -1.29
N ASP A 169 -2.78 36.99 -0.53
CA ASP A 169 -2.60 38.36 -0.04
C ASP A 169 -1.29 38.47 0.76
N PRO A 170 -0.29 39.27 0.31
CA PRO A 170 1.03 39.32 0.93
C PRO A 170 1.01 39.77 2.39
N ALA A 171 0.09 40.68 2.74
CA ALA A 171 -0.01 41.18 4.11
C ALA A 171 -0.68 40.16 5.02
N LEU A 172 -1.66 39.39 4.50
CA LEU A 172 -2.26 38.29 5.24
C LEU A 172 -1.28 37.12 5.43
N LEU A 173 -0.41 36.88 4.45
CA LEU A 173 0.66 35.87 4.53
C LEU A 173 1.79 36.26 5.50
N ALA A 174 1.97 37.56 5.77
CA ALA A 174 2.95 38.04 6.74
C ALA A 174 2.51 37.85 8.21
N GLU A 175 1.23 37.54 8.44
CA GLU A 175 0.71 37.20 9.77
C GLU A 175 1.20 35.83 10.25
N GLU A 176 1.21 35.62 11.56
CA GLU A 176 1.45 34.29 12.13
C GLU A 176 0.40 33.28 11.64
N GLU A 177 0.79 32.02 11.45
CA GLU A 177 -0.05 30.96 10.89
C GLU A 177 -1.41 30.85 11.62
N ILE A 178 -1.38 30.86 12.96
CA ILE A 178 -2.59 30.79 13.80
C ILE A 178 -3.51 31.99 13.52
N THR A 179 -2.95 33.20 13.50
CA THR A 179 -3.69 34.44 13.23
C THR A 179 -4.32 34.42 11.83
N ARG A 180 -3.56 34.04 10.80
CA ARG A 180 -4.08 33.89 9.43
C ARG A 180 -5.21 32.88 9.38
N ASN A 181 -5.03 31.72 10.03
CA ASN A 181 -6.05 30.67 10.03
C ASN A 181 -7.34 31.11 10.72
N ASP A 182 -7.25 31.86 11.84
CA ASP A 182 -8.42 32.42 12.52
C ASP A 182 -9.15 33.45 11.65
N ILE A 183 -8.40 34.30 10.96
CA ILE A 183 -8.94 35.29 10.03
C ILE A 183 -9.70 34.60 8.88
N LEU A 184 -9.08 33.59 8.24
CA LEU A 184 -9.70 32.84 7.15
C LEU A 184 -10.89 31.99 7.63
N TRP A 185 -10.83 31.45 8.84
CA TRP A 185 -11.95 30.72 9.46
C TRP A 185 -13.17 31.62 9.70
N GLY A 186 -12.98 32.93 9.86
CA GLY A 186 -14.06 33.92 9.90
C GLY A 186 -15.00 33.84 8.69
N PHE A 187 -14.46 33.60 7.48
CA PHE A 187 -15.26 33.42 6.27
C PHE A 187 -16.11 32.15 6.34
N PHE A 188 -15.55 31.04 6.82
CA PHE A 188 -16.29 29.80 7.04
C PHE A 188 -17.44 30.00 8.03
N ASN A 189 -17.17 30.60 9.19
CA ASN A 189 -18.16 30.85 10.22
C ASN A 189 -19.31 31.72 9.72
N ARG A 190 -19.02 32.80 8.99
CA ARG A 190 -20.06 33.66 8.42
C ARG A 190 -20.91 32.92 7.38
N MET A 191 -20.28 32.22 6.43
CA MET A 191 -21.02 31.54 5.36
C MET A 191 -21.88 30.40 5.91
N SER A 192 -21.35 29.63 6.87
CA SER A 192 -22.03 28.46 7.45
C SER A 192 -23.09 28.82 8.50
N GLY A 193 -22.94 29.94 9.20
CA GLY A 193 -23.83 30.39 10.28
C GLY A 193 -25.01 31.27 9.87
N ARG A 194 -25.26 31.45 8.56
CA ARG A 194 -26.34 32.32 8.07
C ARG A 194 -27.71 31.82 8.55
N ASP A 195 -28.40 32.62 9.36
CA ASP A 195 -29.74 32.31 9.84
C ASP A 195 -30.78 32.85 8.85
N ASP A 196 -31.55 31.95 8.24
CA ASP A 196 -32.56 32.29 7.24
C ASP A 196 -33.89 32.73 7.87
N GLY A 197 -34.02 32.70 9.20
CA GLY A 197 -35.26 32.98 9.91
C GLY A 197 -36.38 31.96 9.64
N ASN A 198 -36.07 30.87 8.93
CA ASN A 198 -37.07 29.89 8.50
C ASN A 198 -37.38 28.91 9.63
N GLY A 199 -38.66 28.83 9.99
CA GLY A 199 -39.21 28.03 11.07
C GLY A 199 -39.19 26.53 10.80
N ASN A 200 -38.04 25.87 10.93
CA ASN A 200 -37.97 24.41 10.88
C ASN A 200 -38.23 23.78 12.26
N LYS A 201 -38.66 22.51 12.32
CA LYS A 201 -38.84 21.73 13.57
C LYS A 201 -37.60 21.72 14.49
N LEU A 202 -36.41 22.01 13.94
CA LEU A 202 -35.15 22.17 14.69
C LEU A 202 -35.07 23.46 15.52
N ASN A 203 -35.98 24.43 15.32
CA ASN A 203 -36.04 25.65 16.13
C ASN A 203 -36.51 25.40 17.56
N GLU A 204 -37.18 24.28 17.81
CA GLU A 204 -37.63 23.89 19.15
C GLU A 204 -36.48 23.40 20.06
N ILE A 205 -35.28 23.13 19.51
CA ILE A 205 -34.20 22.38 20.19
C ILE A 205 -32.98 23.26 20.53
N CYS A 206 -33.06 24.59 20.37
CA CYS A 206 -31.96 25.52 20.68
C CYS A 206 -30.60 25.11 20.07
N VAL A 207 -30.61 24.58 18.85
CA VAL A 207 -29.39 24.19 18.13
C VAL A 207 -28.72 25.44 17.50
N PRO A 208 -27.39 25.59 17.54
CA PRO A 208 -26.67 26.65 16.83
C PRO A 208 -27.04 26.73 15.33
N PRO A 209 -27.13 27.93 14.72
CA PRO A 209 -27.49 28.10 13.30
C PRO A 209 -26.62 27.27 12.33
N GLN A 210 -25.33 27.18 12.61
CA GLN A 210 -24.37 26.39 11.82
C GLN A 210 -24.73 24.89 11.78
N LEU A 211 -25.11 24.32 12.93
CA LEU A 211 -25.55 22.92 13.03
C LEU A 211 -26.89 22.68 12.34
N LYS A 212 -27.83 23.63 12.43
CA LYS A 212 -29.10 23.57 11.69
C LYS A 212 -28.85 23.54 10.18
N ASN A 213 -27.94 24.39 9.70
CA ASN A 213 -27.58 24.46 8.29
C ASN A 213 -26.86 23.20 7.82
N LEU A 214 -25.99 22.63 8.66
CA LEU A 214 -25.37 21.32 8.40
C LEU A 214 -26.42 20.21 8.30
N PHE A 215 -27.35 20.08 9.25
CA PHE A 215 -28.42 19.08 9.16
C PHE A 215 -29.28 19.27 7.91
N SER A 216 -29.55 20.52 7.54
CA SER A 216 -30.28 20.82 6.30
C SER A 216 -29.47 20.43 5.06
N ALA A 217 -28.15 20.62 5.06
CA ALA A 217 -27.28 20.26 3.95
C ALA A 217 -27.08 18.74 3.82
N SER A 218 -26.94 18.02 4.94
CA SER A 218 -26.75 16.56 4.95
C SER A 218 -28.02 15.80 4.57
N SER A 219 -29.20 16.34 4.91
CA SER A 219 -30.50 15.71 4.61
C SER A 219 -30.80 15.63 3.11
N LEU A 220 -30.16 16.48 2.29
CA LEU A 220 -30.31 16.48 0.83
C LEU A 220 -29.84 15.19 0.17
N ALA A 221 -28.98 14.42 0.83
CA ALA A 221 -28.55 13.10 0.36
C ALA A 221 -29.68 12.05 0.44
N PHE A 222 -30.73 12.31 1.23
CA PHE A 222 -31.80 11.35 1.53
C PHE A 222 -33.20 11.86 1.15
N GLN A 223 -33.39 13.18 1.06
CA GLN A 223 -34.67 13.80 0.69
C GLN A 223 -34.42 14.85 -0.40
N ALA A 224 -34.87 14.57 -1.61
CA ALA A 224 -34.78 15.50 -2.72
C ALA A 224 -35.70 16.71 -2.48
N GLY A 225 -35.11 17.91 -2.41
CA GLY A 225 -35.81 19.17 -2.22
C GLY A 225 -34.91 20.37 -2.51
N PRO A 226 -35.48 21.57 -2.69
CA PRO A 226 -34.70 22.78 -2.93
C PRO A 226 -33.85 23.12 -1.70
N HIS A 227 -32.59 23.51 -1.91
CA HIS A 227 -31.70 23.95 -0.82
C HIS A 227 -32.29 25.17 -0.10
N THR A 228 -32.34 25.12 1.25
CA THR A 228 -32.51 26.31 2.09
C THR A 228 -31.36 27.30 1.85
N LEU A 229 -31.55 28.59 2.14
CA LEU A 229 -30.48 29.58 1.94
C LEU A 229 -29.27 29.29 2.86
N GLY A 230 -29.51 28.73 4.05
CA GLY A 230 -28.54 28.30 5.04
C GLY A 230 -27.81 27.03 4.60
N ALA A 231 -28.50 26.06 4.01
CA ALA A 231 -27.82 24.91 3.38
C ALA A 231 -26.94 25.36 2.19
N LYS A 232 -27.40 26.31 1.36
CA LYS A 232 -26.55 26.90 0.30
C LYS A 232 -25.35 27.63 0.90
N GLY A 233 -25.54 28.39 1.98
CA GLY A 233 -24.45 29.06 2.71
C GLY A 233 -23.41 28.08 3.26
N PHE A 234 -23.87 26.99 3.86
CA PHE A 234 -23.01 25.93 4.37
C PHE A 234 -22.23 25.24 3.23
N LEU A 235 -22.88 24.91 2.12
CA LEU A 235 -22.19 24.33 0.95
C LEU A 235 -21.17 25.31 0.35
N LYS A 236 -21.48 26.61 0.28
CA LYS A 236 -20.51 27.65 -0.09
C LYS A 236 -19.31 27.69 0.86
N SER A 237 -19.54 27.53 2.17
CA SER A 237 -18.46 27.50 3.17
C SER A 237 -17.51 26.30 2.98
N ILE A 238 -18.03 25.14 2.58
CA ILE A 238 -17.17 24.00 2.19
C ILE A 238 -16.43 24.30 0.88
N GLY A 239 -17.06 24.96 -0.08
CA GLY A 239 -16.38 25.47 -1.28
C GLY A 239 -15.22 26.42 -0.95
N PHE A 240 -15.39 27.27 0.06
CA PHE A 240 -14.32 28.14 0.58
C PHE A 240 -13.16 27.34 1.17
N LEU A 241 -13.44 26.34 2.02
CA LEU A 241 -12.39 25.48 2.56
C LEU A 241 -11.64 24.72 1.45
N LYS A 242 -12.34 24.23 0.41
CA LYS A 242 -11.72 23.59 -0.75
C LYS A 242 -10.79 24.53 -1.51
N ALA A 243 -11.23 25.76 -1.75
CA ALA A 243 -10.40 26.78 -2.40
C ALA A 243 -9.16 27.11 -1.57
N TRP A 244 -9.34 27.32 -0.25
CA TRP A 244 -8.23 27.56 0.67
C TRP A 244 -7.21 26.41 0.62
N THR A 245 -7.67 25.16 0.77
CA THR A 245 -6.79 23.99 0.69
C THR A 245 -6.05 23.90 -0.64
N ALA A 246 -6.76 24.10 -1.76
CA ALA A 246 -6.16 24.03 -3.10
C ALA A 246 -5.06 25.08 -3.30
N PHE A 247 -5.32 26.34 -2.98
CA PHE A 247 -4.34 27.41 -3.18
C PHE A 247 -3.15 27.32 -2.22
N ASP A 248 -3.37 26.91 -0.96
CA ASP A 248 -2.26 26.69 -0.02
C ASP A 248 -1.41 25.47 -0.41
N ALA A 249 -2.01 24.42 -0.98
CA ALA A 249 -1.29 23.25 -1.50
C ALA A 249 -0.46 23.62 -2.74
N GLU A 250 -1.05 24.34 -3.70
CA GLU A 250 -0.37 24.78 -4.93
C GLU A 250 0.81 25.71 -4.62
N ALA A 251 0.68 26.55 -3.61
CA ALA A 251 1.75 27.45 -3.16
C ALA A 251 2.80 26.77 -2.26
N GLY A 252 2.66 25.47 -1.96
CA GLY A 252 3.57 24.73 -1.09
C GLY A 252 3.54 25.17 0.39
N ARG A 253 2.46 25.82 0.84
CA ARG A 253 2.28 26.31 2.22
C ARG A 253 1.83 25.21 3.18
N ILE A 254 1.23 24.15 2.66
CA ILE A 254 0.90 22.94 3.41
C ILE A 254 1.60 21.74 2.75
N ARG A 255 2.24 20.92 3.56
CA ARG A 255 2.99 19.73 3.11
C ARG A 255 2.41 18.42 3.60
N SER A 256 1.42 18.50 4.48
CA SER A 256 0.73 17.33 5.01
C SER A 256 -0.71 17.68 5.40
N ALA A 257 -1.53 16.65 5.59
CA ALA A 257 -2.90 16.78 6.11
C ALA A 257 -2.95 17.10 7.62
N GLU A 258 -1.84 17.56 8.20
CA GLU A 258 -1.69 17.93 9.62
C GLU A 258 -1.22 19.39 9.79
N GLU A 259 -1.23 20.18 8.71
CA GLU A 259 -0.73 21.56 8.66
C GLU A 259 -1.81 22.55 8.18
N GLY A 260 -1.58 23.84 8.48
CA GLY A 260 -2.39 24.95 7.97
C GLY A 260 -3.90 24.75 8.22
N VAL A 261 -4.67 24.81 7.13
CA VAL A 261 -6.13 24.66 7.16
C VAL A 261 -6.60 23.37 7.86
N PHE A 262 -5.85 22.26 7.75
CA PHE A 262 -6.23 21.00 8.37
C PHE A 262 -6.11 21.02 9.89
N ARG A 263 -5.13 21.73 10.47
CA ARG A 263 -5.06 21.93 11.93
C ARG A 263 -6.29 22.65 12.44
N LYS A 264 -6.71 23.69 11.71
CA LYS A 264 -7.90 24.47 12.07
C LYS A 264 -9.17 23.64 11.94
N ILE A 265 -9.31 22.88 10.86
CA ILE A 265 -10.42 21.93 10.66
C ILE A 265 -10.47 20.92 11.80
N ASP A 266 -9.35 20.30 12.17
CA ASP A 266 -9.32 19.26 13.18
C ASP A 266 -9.71 19.79 14.56
N PHE A 267 -9.25 20.99 14.91
CA PHE A 267 -9.65 21.65 16.15
C PHE A 267 -11.15 21.96 16.16
N GLU A 268 -11.66 22.65 15.14
CA GLU A 268 -13.03 23.17 15.10
C GLU A 268 -14.07 22.06 14.85
N TRP A 269 -13.76 21.10 13.99
CA TRP A 269 -14.67 19.99 13.69
C TRP A 269 -14.68 18.94 14.79
N SER A 270 -13.65 18.81 15.62
CA SER A 270 -13.72 17.94 16.80
C SER A 270 -14.83 18.36 17.75
N ASP A 271 -14.98 19.66 17.98
CA ASP A 271 -16.09 20.20 18.77
C ASP A 271 -17.44 20.00 18.05
N LEU A 272 -17.49 20.26 16.74
CA LEU A 272 -18.69 20.06 15.94
C LEU A 272 -19.18 18.60 15.96
N PHE A 273 -18.27 17.63 15.80
CA PHE A 273 -18.58 16.20 15.91
C PHE A 273 -19.12 15.84 17.30
N ALA A 274 -18.50 16.35 18.37
CA ALA A 274 -18.98 16.12 19.74
C ALA A 274 -20.41 16.66 19.95
N GLN A 275 -20.70 17.85 19.42
CA GLN A 275 -22.04 18.43 19.48
C GLN A 275 -23.07 17.60 18.70
N ILE A 276 -22.74 17.13 17.48
CA ILE A 276 -23.62 16.26 16.68
C ILE A 276 -23.95 14.96 17.44
N SER A 277 -22.94 14.30 18.00
CA SER A 277 -23.12 13.06 18.75
C SER A 277 -23.96 13.24 20.01
N SER A 278 -23.78 14.36 20.72
CA SER A 278 -24.58 14.73 21.90
C SER A 278 -26.07 14.93 21.54
N ILE A 279 -26.35 15.67 20.46
CA ILE A 279 -27.72 15.92 19.98
C ILE A 279 -28.40 14.61 19.54
N GLY A 280 -27.70 13.78 18.76
CA GLY A 280 -28.24 12.51 18.28
C GLY A 280 -28.52 11.49 19.39
N SER A 281 -27.73 11.51 20.47
CA SER A 281 -27.90 10.64 21.63
C SER A 281 -29.05 11.10 22.55
N SER A 282 -29.30 12.41 22.63
CA SER A 282 -30.32 13.00 23.49
C SER A 282 -31.71 13.06 22.85
N ASN A 283 -31.81 13.00 21.51
CA ASN A 283 -33.08 13.09 20.81
C ASN A 283 -33.22 12.05 19.69
N ILE A 284 -34.01 11.00 19.95
CA ILE A 284 -34.29 9.90 19.00
C ILE A 284 -34.85 10.42 17.67
N ALA A 285 -35.64 11.50 17.68
CA ALA A 285 -36.26 12.04 16.47
C ALA A 285 -35.25 12.71 15.51
N ILE A 286 -34.04 13.04 15.98
CA ILE A 286 -32.98 13.71 15.18
C ILE A 286 -31.75 12.82 15.03
N LYS A 287 -31.78 11.62 15.60
CA LYS A 287 -30.68 10.66 15.51
C LYS A 287 -30.29 10.36 14.05
N GLU A 288 -31.25 10.10 13.17
CA GLU A 288 -30.98 9.83 11.75
C GLU A 288 -30.33 11.04 11.04
N ALA A 289 -30.80 12.26 11.33
CA ALA A 289 -30.23 13.49 10.77
C ALA A 289 -28.81 13.77 11.33
N SER A 290 -28.58 13.41 12.60
CA SER A 290 -27.27 13.52 13.25
C SER A 290 -26.26 12.54 12.64
N ASP A 291 -26.65 11.27 12.47
CA ASP A 291 -25.83 10.24 11.83
C ASP A 291 -25.55 10.58 10.35
N ALA A 292 -26.50 11.20 9.66
CA ALA A 292 -26.32 11.73 8.32
C ALA A 292 -25.31 12.88 8.27
N ALA A 293 -25.43 13.87 9.18
CA ALA A 293 -24.49 14.99 9.25
C ALA A 293 -23.07 14.55 9.65
N TYR A 294 -22.95 13.60 10.57
CA TYR A 294 -21.66 13.04 10.96
C TYR A 294 -20.95 12.39 9.77
N ARG A 295 -21.66 11.53 9.02
CA ARG A 295 -21.11 10.90 7.80
C ARG A 295 -20.79 11.93 6.72
N TRP A 296 -21.65 12.94 6.55
CA TRP A 296 -21.45 13.99 5.57
C TRP A 296 -20.19 14.84 5.86
N LEU A 297 -19.97 15.25 7.11
CA LEU A 297 -18.74 15.95 7.51
C LEU A 297 -17.50 15.08 7.30
N GLY A 298 -17.58 13.78 7.65
CA GLY A 298 -16.52 12.83 7.37
C GLY A 298 -16.16 12.78 5.88
N LYS A 299 -17.17 12.76 4.99
CA LYS A 299 -16.99 12.82 3.54
C LYS A 299 -16.38 14.16 3.10
N ALA A 300 -16.87 15.29 3.62
CA ALA A 300 -16.32 16.60 3.30
C ALA A 300 -14.83 16.71 3.70
N LYS A 301 -14.41 16.09 4.82
CA LYS A 301 -12.99 16.02 5.20
C LYS A 301 -12.15 15.28 4.14
N ILE A 302 -12.65 14.14 3.66
CA ILE A 302 -11.98 13.35 2.62
C ILE A 302 -11.85 14.16 1.31
N GLU A 303 -12.91 14.87 0.92
CA GLU A 303 -12.89 15.73 -0.28
C GLU A 303 -11.88 16.89 -0.15
N LEU A 304 -11.65 17.42 1.06
CA LEU A 304 -10.61 18.42 1.32
C LEU A 304 -9.21 17.80 1.21
N GLN A 305 -9.02 16.59 1.73
CA GLN A 305 -7.75 15.86 1.60
C GLN A 305 -7.44 15.46 0.16
N GLU A 306 -8.47 15.13 -0.63
CA GLU A 306 -8.35 14.92 -2.07
C GLU A 306 -7.94 16.22 -2.77
N ALA A 307 -8.60 17.35 -2.47
CA ALA A 307 -8.22 18.66 -3.02
C ALA A 307 -6.77 19.03 -2.70
N TYR A 308 -6.30 18.79 -1.47
CA TYR A 308 -4.89 18.93 -1.13
C TYR A 308 -4.00 18.08 -2.05
N SER A 309 -4.32 16.79 -2.18
CA SER A 309 -3.49 15.84 -2.93
C SER A 309 -3.41 16.17 -4.42
N LEU A 310 -4.50 16.68 -5.01
CA LEU A 310 -4.56 17.07 -6.41
C LEU A 310 -3.76 18.35 -6.73
N HIS A 311 -3.69 19.28 -5.77
CA HIS A 311 -3.03 20.58 -5.98
C HIS A 311 -1.61 20.67 -5.41
N ALA A 312 -1.15 19.69 -4.62
CA ALA A 312 0.16 19.72 -4.00
C ALA A 312 1.31 19.67 -5.01
N ASP A 313 2.24 20.62 -4.94
CA ASP A 313 3.50 20.58 -5.69
C ASP A 313 4.52 19.66 -5.02
N ILE A 314 4.50 18.39 -5.42
CA ILE A 314 5.41 17.37 -4.88
C ILE A 314 6.87 17.57 -5.29
N GLY A 315 7.19 18.48 -6.24
CA GLY A 315 8.55 18.72 -6.68
C GLY A 315 9.46 19.29 -5.59
N SER A 316 8.86 19.90 -4.56
CA SER A 316 9.56 20.45 -3.40
C SER A 316 9.64 19.49 -2.19
N PHE A 317 9.03 18.31 -2.29
CA PHE A 317 8.88 17.37 -1.18
C PHE A 317 10.11 16.46 -1.04
N SER A 318 10.43 16.12 0.21
CA SER A 318 11.30 15.01 0.58
C SER A 318 10.64 13.66 0.27
N GLU A 319 11.44 12.59 0.23
CA GLU A 319 10.92 11.23 -0.04
C GLU A 319 9.84 10.81 0.97
N THR A 320 9.99 11.16 2.25
CA THR A 320 8.99 10.89 3.30
C THR A 320 7.69 11.67 3.09
N GLU A 321 7.78 12.93 2.66
CA GLU A 321 6.59 13.75 2.37
C GLU A 321 5.84 13.20 1.13
N ILE A 322 6.57 12.73 0.11
CA ILE A 322 5.98 12.07 -1.06
C ILE A 322 5.24 10.79 -0.66
N GLU A 323 5.80 9.97 0.24
CA GLU A 323 5.15 8.76 0.72
C GLU A 323 3.87 9.05 1.50
N GLN A 324 3.87 10.09 2.34
CA GLN A 324 2.67 10.53 3.08
C GLN A 324 1.60 11.08 2.13
N TRP A 325 1.99 11.89 1.15
CA TRP A 325 1.09 12.38 0.11
C TRP A 325 0.43 11.23 -0.68
N ALA A 326 1.22 10.26 -1.14
CA ALA A 326 0.73 9.13 -1.91
C ALA A 326 -0.21 8.23 -1.07
N LEU A 327 0.10 8.00 0.21
CA LEU A 327 -0.77 7.30 1.14
C LEU A 327 -2.12 8.01 1.29
N GLN A 328 -2.11 9.34 1.46
CA GLN A 328 -3.33 10.13 1.63
C GLN A 328 -4.18 10.11 0.37
N LEU A 329 -3.59 10.31 -0.81
CA LEU A 329 -4.28 10.22 -2.10
C LEU A 329 -4.89 8.84 -2.29
N ASN A 330 -4.14 7.78 -1.99
CA ASN A 330 -4.61 6.41 -2.11
C ASN A 330 -5.79 6.10 -1.18
N ARG A 331 -5.77 6.66 0.04
CA ARG A 331 -6.88 6.55 0.99
C ARG A 331 -8.14 7.23 0.44
N CYS A 332 -8.02 8.42 -0.14
CA CYS A 332 -9.15 9.10 -0.79
C CYS A 332 -9.71 8.25 -1.93
N PHE A 333 -8.84 7.75 -2.82
CA PHE A 333 -9.23 6.86 -3.91
C PHE A 333 -10.01 5.63 -3.41
N LYS A 334 -9.48 4.90 -2.42
CA LYS A 334 -10.14 3.70 -1.88
C LYS A 334 -11.51 4.01 -1.26
N LEU A 335 -11.66 5.14 -0.57
CA LEU A 335 -12.92 5.54 0.05
C LEU A 335 -14.00 5.91 -0.99
N HIS A 336 -13.62 6.47 -2.13
CA HIS A 336 -14.53 6.77 -3.22
C HIS A 336 -14.86 5.55 -4.10
N SER A 337 -13.89 4.66 -4.34
CA SER A 337 -14.06 3.47 -5.20
C SER A 337 -14.86 2.34 -4.56
N TYR A 338 -14.83 2.20 -3.22
CA TYR A 338 -15.45 1.07 -2.54
C TYR A 338 -16.82 1.34 -1.91
N GLY A 339 -17.32 2.58 -2.02
CA GLY A 339 -18.56 3.01 -1.40
C GLY A 339 -18.49 2.96 0.14
N HIS A 340 -19.49 3.55 0.81
CA HIS A 340 -19.65 3.30 2.24
C HIS A 340 -20.15 1.86 2.44
N PRO A 341 -19.80 1.18 3.55
CA PRO A 341 -20.15 -0.23 3.84
C PRO A 341 -21.64 -0.58 3.81
N THR A 342 -22.54 0.38 3.59
CA THR A 342 -23.98 0.19 3.50
C THR A 342 -24.49 -0.14 2.09
N ASP A 343 -23.69 0.05 1.03
CA ASP A 343 -24.07 -0.23 -0.37
C ASP A 343 -23.64 -1.65 -0.84
N VAL A 344 -23.93 -2.67 -0.04
CA VAL A 344 -23.50 -4.07 -0.24
C VAL A 344 -24.24 -4.78 -1.41
N SER A 345 -24.79 -4.05 -2.38
CA SER A 345 -25.57 -4.64 -3.49
C SER A 345 -25.03 -4.36 -4.90
N GLN A 346 -23.84 -3.76 -5.05
CA GLN A 346 -23.28 -3.50 -6.38
C GLN A 346 -22.62 -4.77 -6.96
N ASP A 347 -22.92 -5.05 -8.23
CA ASP A 347 -22.26 -6.08 -9.03
C ASP A 347 -20.74 -5.82 -9.06
N PRO A 348 -19.87 -6.82 -8.78
CA PRO A 348 -18.41 -6.68 -8.90
C PRO A 348 -17.96 -5.97 -10.18
N ALA A 349 -18.60 -6.24 -11.32
CA ALA A 349 -18.25 -5.59 -12.60
C ALA A 349 -18.56 -4.07 -12.61
N GLU A 350 -19.63 -3.64 -11.96
CA GLU A 350 -19.98 -2.23 -11.83
C GLU A 350 -19.00 -1.49 -10.90
N ARG A 351 -18.54 -2.18 -9.85
CA ARG A 351 -17.54 -1.66 -8.92
C ARG A 351 -16.18 -1.46 -9.59
N ASP A 352 -15.71 -2.45 -10.35
CA ASP A 352 -14.46 -2.35 -11.11
C ASP A 352 -14.52 -1.22 -12.15
N ALA A 353 -15.68 -1.06 -12.82
CA ALA A 353 -15.89 0.03 -13.76
C ALA A 353 -15.93 1.41 -13.08
N ALA A 354 -16.51 1.52 -11.89
CA ALA A 354 -16.52 2.75 -11.10
C ALA A 354 -15.12 3.12 -10.61
N GLU A 355 -14.37 2.15 -10.08
CA GLU A 355 -12.98 2.30 -9.66
C GLU A 355 -12.09 2.79 -10.82
N LYS A 356 -12.24 2.17 -11.99
CA LYS A 356 -11.51 2.58 -13.20
C LYS A 356 -11.83 4.01 -13.63
N ARG A 357 -13.11 4.40 -13.68
CA ARG A 357 -13.50 5.79 -14.03
C ARG A 357 -12.97 6.80 -13.03
N HIS A 358 -12.96 6.46 -11.74
CA HIS A 358 -12.44 7.35 -10.72
C HIS A 358 -10.92 7.48 -10.80
N LEU A 359 -10.20 6.39 -11.08
CA LEU A 359 -8.77 6.42 -11.35
C LEU A 359 -8.44 7.34 -12.53
N GLU A 360 -9.16 7.20 -13.65
CA GLU A 360 -9.01 8.05 -14.84
C GLU A 360 -9.24 9.54 -14.51
N LEU A 361 -10.27 9.84 -13.71
CA LEU A 361 -10.57 11.21 -13.28
C LEU A 361 -9.47 11.83 -12.42
N ILE A 362 -8.95 11.08 -11.43
CA ILE A 362 -7.85 11.56 -10.58
C ILE A 362 -6.59 11.75 -11.43
N CYS A 363 -6.19 10.74 -12.20
CA CYS A 363 -4.98 10.81 -13.02
C CYS A 363 -5.03 11.96 -14.04
N SER A 364 -6.20 12.30 -14.59
CA SER A 364 -6.36 13.44 -15.51
C SER A 364 -6.08 14.82 -14.88
N GLN A 365 -6.06 14.91 -13.55
CA GLN A 365 -5.78 16.13 -12.79
C GLN A 365 -4.38 16.15 -12.19
N LEU A 366 -3.66 15.03 -12.24
CA LEU A 366 -2.29 14.91 -11.73
C LEU A 366 -1.28 15.14 -12.86
N THR A 367 -0.10 15.62 -12.46
CA THR A 367 1.09 15.64 -13.32
C THR A 367 1.68 14.23 -13.48
N ASP A 368 2.45 14.00 -14.54
CA ASP A 368 3.13 12.72 -14.78
C ASP A 368 4.02 12.29 -13.60
N ASP A 369 4.69 13.25 -12.96
CA ASP A 369 5.55 12.99 -11.80
C ASP A 369 4.74 12.54 -10.57
N GLN A 370 3.56 13.15 -10.34
CA GLN A 370 2.64 12.74 -9.28
C GLN A 370 2.11 11.32 -9.52
N VAL A 371 1.70 11.00 -10.75
CA VAL A 371 1.24 9.64 -11.09
C VAL A 371 2.36 8.63 -10.88
N ARG A 372 3.58 8.91 -11.35
CA ARG A 372 4.75 8.05 -11.14
C ARG A 372 5.08 7.87 -9.65
N ALA A 373 5.00 8.92 -8.84
CA ALA A 373 5.21 8.85 -7.40
C ALA A 373 4.17 7.95 -6.72
N TRP A 374 2.90 8.07 -7.09
CA TRP A 374 1.84 7.23 -6.55
C TRP A 374 1.98 5.75 -6.95
N ILE A 375 2.37 5.49 -8.21
CA ILE A 375 2.70 4.14 -8.69
C ILE A 375 3.85 3.55 -7.87
N ARG A 376 4.97 4.28 -7.73
CA ARG A 376 6.13 3.82 -6.96
C ARG A 376 5.77 3.53 -5.51
N TRP A 377 5.00 4.39 -4.88
CA TRP A 377 4.50 4.17 -3.52
C TRP A 377 3.69 2.86 -3.43
N SER A 378 2.75 2.64 -4.34
CA SER A 378 1.93 1.40 -4.32
C SER A 378 2.76 0.13 -4.49
N ILE A 379 3.79 0.18 -5.33
CA ILE A 379 4.74 -0.92 -5.52
C ILE A 379 5.51 -1.19 -4.23
N ARG A 380 6.06 -0.15 -3.58
CA ARG A 380 6.82 -0.29 -2.33
C ARG A 380 5.98 -0.89 -1.21
N GLN A 381 4.69 -0.51 -1.11
CA GLN A 381 3.78 -1.12 -0.13
C GLN A 381 3.53 -2.60 -0.40
N ASP A 382 3.32 -2.98 -1.66
CA ASP A 382 3.10 -4.39 -2.02
C ASP A 382 4.37 -5.23 -1.86
N ILE A 383 5.55 -4.70 -2.19
CA ILE A 383 6.85 -5.34 -1.91
C ILE A 383 7.02 -5.55 -0.40
N SER A 384 6.79 -4.51 0.41
CA SER A 384 6.90 -4.59 1.86
C SER A 384 5.94 -5.63 2.45
N SER A 385 4.71 -5.69 1.93
CA SER A 385 3.73 -6.71 2.30
C SER A 385 4.19 -8.13 1.93
N ALA A 386 4.72 -8.32 0.73
CA ALA A 386 5.21 -9.61 0.25
C ALA A 386 6.41 -10.13 1.07
N LEU A 387 7.31 -9.24 1.49
CA LEU A 387 8.46 -9.57 2.34
C LEU A 387 8.05 -9.81 3.81
N GLY A 388 7.09 -9.04 4.32
CA GLY A 388 6.57 -9.17 5.68
C GLY A 388 5.75 -10.44 5.96
N GLN A 389 5.32 -11.18 4.92
CA GLN A 389 4.58 -12.45 5.06
C GLN A 389 5.44 -13.66 5.46
N THR A 390 6.55 -13.44 6.16
CA THR A 390 7.62 -14.41 6.42
C THR A 390 7.17 -15.66 7.20
N GLU A 391 6.03 -15.61 7.91
CA GLU A 391 5.52 -16.71 8.72
C GLU A 391 4.51 -17.64 8.01
N ARG A 392 3.96 -17.26 6.84
CA ARG A 392 3.04 -18.13 6.10
C ARG A 392 3.82 -18.99 5.10
N GLN A 393 3.51 -20.28 5.13
CA GLN A 393 4.09 -21.35 4.31
C GLN A 393 4.69 -20.85 2.98
N PHE A 394 6.02 -20.95 2.88
CA PHE A 394 6.87 -20.50 1.77
C PHE A 394 6.37 -20.86 0.35
N ILE A 395 5.51 -21.87 0.24
CA ILE A 395 5.07 -22.51 -0.99
C ILE A 395 3.88 -21.78 -1.64
N PHE A 396 3.16 -20.92 -0.90
CA PHE A 396 1.94 -20.25 -1.39
C PHE A 396 1.92 -18.74 -1.10
N ARG A 397 3.03 -18.03 -1.35
CA ARG A 397 3.01 -16.56 -1.32
C ARG A 397 2.21 -16.04 -2.53
N GLU A 398 1.32 -15.10 -2.28
CA GLU A 398 0.58 -14.37 -3.32
C GLU A 398 1.01 -12.90 -3.32
N PHE A 399 1.29 -12.37 -4.50
CA PHE A 399 1.45 -10.93 -4.70
C PHE A 399 0.06 -10.38 -5.04
N TYR A 400 -0.64 -9.92 -4.00
CA TYR A 400 -2.04 -9.49 -4.10
C TYR A 400 -2.23 -8.19 -4.87
N GLY A 401 -1.20 -7.36 -5.00
CA GLY A 401 -1.36 -6.01 -5.55
C GLY A 401 -2.41 -5.22 -4.78
N ALA A 402 -2.44 -5.30 -3.45
CA ALA A 402 -3.46 -4.65 -2.63
C ALA A 402 -3.45 -3.13 -2.81
N GLU A 403 -2.28 -2.58 -3.18
CA GLU A 403 -2.14 -1.20 -3.59
C GLU A 403 -1.96 -1.04 -5.10
N SER A 404 -1.27 -1.98 -5.77
CA SER A 404 -0.94 -1.86 -7.21
C SER A 404 -2.02 -2.33 -8.18
N GLY A 405 -3.03 -3.08 -7.74
CA GLY A 405 -4.00 -3.76 -8.61
C GLY A 405 -4.72 -2.82 -9.56
N LYS A 406 -5.01 -1.59 -9.10
CA LYS A 406 -5.61 -0.51 -9.88
C LYS A 406 -4.84 -0.15 -11.15
N TRP A 407 -3.53 -0.38 -11.20
CA TRP A 407 -2.70 -0.05 -12.35
C TRP A 407 -2.75 -1.10 -13.46
N TRP A 408 -3.05 -2.35 -13.14
CA TRP A 408 -2.83 -3.48 -14.05
C TRP A 408 -3.70 -3.44 -15.30
N GLY A 409 -4.92 -2.92 -15.17
CA GLY A 409 -5.88 -2.73 -16.27
C GLY A 409 -5.99 -1.29 -16.78
N SER A 410 -5.09 -0.40 -16.33
CA SER A 410 -5.06 1.02 -16.68
C SER A 410 -4.09 1.31 -17.83
N GLU A 411 -4.16 2.52 -18.39
CA GLU A 411 -3.17 3.02 -19.37
C GLU A 411 -1.74 3.11 -18.79
N TYR A 412 -1.60 3.13 -17.46
CA TYR A 412 -0.32 3.20 -16.76
C TYR A 412 0.34 1.84 -16.49
N SER A 413 -0.22 0.74 -17.03
CA SER A 413 0.30 -0.62 -16.87
C SER A 413 1.79 -0.76 -17.23
N SER A 414 2.22 -0.16 -18.35
CA SER A 414 3.61 -0.19 -18.79
C SER A 414 4.53 0.59 -17.85
N THR A 415 4.11 1.77 -17.41
CA THR A 415 4.82 2.59 -16.42
C THR A 415 4.94 1.86 -15.09
N TRP A 416 3.89 1.20 -14.63
CA TRP A 416 3.92 0.37 -13.42
C TRP A 416 4.94 -0.77 -13.53
N ARG A 417 4.96 -1.51 -14.64
CA ARG A 417 5.95 -2.59 -14.86
C ARG A 417 7.39 -2.06 -14.83
N ALA A 418 7.64 -0.94 -15.51
CA ALA A 418 8.97 -0.32 -15.54
C ALA A 418 9.43 0.11 -14.14
N ILE A 419 8.56 0.77 -13.38
CA ILE A 419 8.89 1.19 -12.01
C ILE A 419 9.06 -0.02 -11.09
N LEU A 420 8.28 -1.09 -11.27
CA LEU A 420 8.46 -2.30 -10.48
C LEU A 420 9.84 -2.91 -10.72
N GLU A 421 10.27 -3.01 -11.98
CA GLU A 421 11.61 -3.51 -12.31
C GLU A 421 12.69 -2.62 -11.67
N GLU A 422 12.55 -1.29 -11.72
CA GLU A 422 13.47 -0.36 -11.03
C GLU A 422 13.51 -0.57 -9.51
N GLU A 423 12.37 -0.79 -8.85
CA GLU A 423 12.34 -1.02 -7.39
C GLU A 423 12.85 -2.42 -7.04
N LEU A 424 12.64 -3.44 -7.88
CA LEU A 424 13.21 -4.78 -7.70
C LEU A 424 14.74 -4.75 -7.83
N ASP A 425 15.27 -4.04 -8.82
CA ASP A 425 16.72 -3.92 -9.05
C ASP A 425 17.46 -3.24 -7.88
N ARG A 426 16.75 -2.51 -7.01
CA ARG A 426 17.30 -1.91 -5.79
C ARG A 426 17.34 -2.86 -4.60
N LEU A 427 16.63 -3.98 -4.65
CA LEU A 427 16.60 -4.98 -3.58
C LEU A 427 17.80 -5.92 -3.72
N GLU A 428 18.23 -6.49 -2.59
CA GLU A 428 19.15 -7.62 -2.59
C GLU A 428 18.51 -8.84 -3.26
N ILE A 429 19.33 -9.72 -3.85
CA ILE A 429 18.85 -10.89 -4.63
C ILE A 429 17.91 -11.79 -3.80
N GLU A 430 18.15 -11.90 -2.49
CA GLU A 430 17.29 -12.66 -1.58
C GLU A 430 15.87 -12.08 -1.49
N ASP A 431 15.76 -10.76 -1.36
CA ASP A 431 14.47 -10.05 -1.29
C ASP A 431 13.77 -10.02 -2.64
N GLN A 432 14.53 -9.85 -3.74
CA GLN A 432 13.99 -10.01 -5.10
C GLN A 432 13.34 -11.39 -5.28
N LEU A 433 14.04 -12.45 -4.84
CA LEU A 433 13.50 -13.80 -4.87
C LEU A 433 12.27 -13.93 -3.95
N GLY A 434 12.30 -13.31 -2.77
CA GLY A 434 11.16 -13.27 -1.84
C GLY A 434 9.88 -12.72 -2.48
N VAL A 435 10.00 -11.60 -3.20
CA VAL A 435 8.87 -10.98 -3.93
C VAL A 435 8.47 -11.85 -5.13
N LEU A 436 9.43 -12.20 -5.99
CA LEU A 436 9.17 -12.90 -7.25
C LEU A 436 8.70 -14.35 -7.06
N SER A 437 8.92 -14.95 -5.90
CA SER A 437 8.38 -16.28 -5.54
C SER A 437 6.84 -16.25 -5.44
N GLY A 438 6.25 -15.08 -5.19
CA GLY A 438 4.81 -14.91 -5.12
C GLY A 438 4.11 -15.10 -6.46
N LYS A 439 2.89 -15.65 -6.44
CA LYS A 439 2.00 -15.69 -7.61
C LYS A 439 1.19 -14.40 -7.72
N LEU A 440 1.06 -13.85 -8.93
CA LEU A 440 0.14 -12.74 -9.20
C LEU A 440 -1.32 -13.21 -9.02
N HIS A 441 -2.08 -12.46 -8.23
CA HIS A 441 -3.49 -12.71 -7.90
C HIS A 441 -4.43 -11.83 -8.74
N ALA A 442 -5.66 -12.31 -9.03
CA ALA A 442 -6.78 -11.56 -9.60
C ALA A 442 -6.45 -10.55 -10.74
N LEU A 443 -6.03 -11.05 -11.91
CA LEU A 443 -5.73 -10.20 -13.06
C LEU A 443 -7.01 -9.81 -13.84
N PRO A 444 -7.05 -8.64 -14.52
CA PRO A 444 -8.29 -8.03 -15.02
C PRO A 444 -9.02 -8.82 -16.12
N SER A 445 -8.32 -9.72 -16.80
CA SER A 445 -8.87 -10.57 -17.87
C SER A 445 -7.95 -11.76 -18.11
N GLU A 446 -8.44 -12.82 -18.78
CA GLU A 446 -7.59 -13.95 -19.17
C GLU A 446 -6.43 -13.56 -20.09
N ALA A 447 -6.63 -12.58 -20.98
CA ALA A 447 -5.57 -12.11 -21.88
C ALA A 447 -4.47 -11.38 -21.10
N ALA A 448 -4.87 -10.47 -20.19
CA ALA A 448 -3.94 -9.82 -19.27
C ALA A 448 -3.26 -10.85 -18.35
N ASP A 449 -3.99 -11.86 -17.87
CA ASP A 449 -3.43 -12.92 -17.04
C ASP A 449 -2.26 -13.64 -17.74
N ARG A 450 -2.43 -14.00 -19.01
CA ARG A 450 -1.36 -14.63 -19.80
C ARG A 450 -0.16 -13.71 -19.99
N GLU A 451 -0.37 -12.45 -20.36
CA GLU A 451 0.72 -11.49 -20.60
C GLU A 451 1.50 -11.21 -19.31
N TYR A 452 0.81 -10.88 -18.23
CA TYR A 452 1.43 -10.55 -16.95
C TYR A 452 2.15 -11.74 -16.33
N ARG A 453 1.59 -12.95 -16.42
CA ARG A 453 2.28 -14.16 -15.95
C ARG A 453 3.53 -14.44 -16.76
N ALA A 454 3.49 -14.28 -18.08
CA ALA A 454 4.67 -14.46 -18.92
C ALA A 454 5.77 -13.47 -18.55
N TRP A 455 5.43 -12.18 -18.41
CA TRP A 455 6.37 -11.16 -17.95
C TRP A 455 6.91 -11.46 -16.53
N TRP A 456 6.06 -11.75 -15.57
CA TRP A 456 6.44 -12.06 -14.18
C TRP A 456 7.35 -13.30 -14.08
N ASN A 457 7.08 -14.33 -14.88
CA ASN A 457 7.92 -15.52 -14.96
C ASN A 457 9.27 -15.21 -15.62
N SER A 458 9.31 -14.31 -16.59
CA SER A 458 10.58 -13.86 -17.19
C SER A 458 11.49 -13.14 -16.18
N LEU A 459 10.94 -12.39 -15.23
CA LEU A 459 11.70 -11.78 -14.13
C LEU A 459 12.36 -12.85 -13.26
N LEU A 460 11.59 -13.86 -12.86
CA LEU A 460 12.09 -14.99 -12.08
C LEU A 460 13.18 -15.76 -12.85
N GLU A 461 13.01 -15.97 -14.15
CA GLU A 461 14.02 -16.62 -15.00
C GLU A 461 15.29 -15.79 -15.17
N ARG A 462 15.19 -14.46 -15.27
CA ARG A 462 16.36 -13.56 -15.32
C ARG A 462 17.16 -13.64 -14.02
N LEU A 463 16.48 -13.70 -12.87
CA LEU A 463 17.13 -13.68 -11.56
C LEU A 463 18.16 -14.80 -11.37
N ILE A 464 17.85 -16.05 -11.77
CA ILE A 464 18.80 -17.18 -11.63
C ILE A 464 19.99 -17.10 -12.60
N LYS A 465 19.87 -16.30 -13.65
CA LYS A 465 20.93 -16.08 -14.65
C LYS A 465 21.85 -14.93 -14.25
N ASP A 466 21.53 -14.20 -13.17
CA ASP A 466 22.41 -13.18 -12.62
C ASP A 466 23.74 -13.82 -12.19
N PRO A 467 24.90 -13.29 -12.64
CA PRO A 467 26.22 -13.80 -12.25
C PRO A 467 26.46 -13.81 -10.73
N ASP A 468 25.84 -12.87 -10.01
CA ASP A 468 25.97 -12.70 -8.57
C ASP A 468 24.93 -13.51 -7.78
N PHE A 469 24.08 -14.30 -8.46
CA PHE A 469 23.05 -15.11 -7.81
C PHE A 469 23.67 -16.12 -6.80
N PRO A 470 23.34 -16.02 -5.50
CA PRO A 470 23.91 -16.91 -4.49
C PRO A 470 23.50 -18.37 -4.70
N VAL A 471 24.50 -19.27 -4.75
CA VAL A 471 24.25 -20.71 -4.93
C VAL A 471 23.33 -21.27 -3.85
N ALA A 472 23.40 -20.74 -2.62
CA ALA A 472 22.56 -21.15 -1.49
C ALA A 472 21.06 -20.92 -1.73
N LEU A 473 20.68 -19.94 -2.55
CA LEU A 473 19.28 -19.62 -2.87
C LEU A 473 18.72 -20.47 -4.04
N THR A 474 19.56 -21.27 -4.71
CA THR A 474 19.12 -22.11 -5.84
C THR A 474 17.93 -23.01 -5.49
N PRO A 475 17.87 -23.68 -4.31
CA PRO A 475 16.73 -24.51 -3.94
C PRO A 475 15.42 -23.74 -3.83
N GLN A 476 15.44 -22.58 -3.16
CA GLN A 476 14.28 -21.71 -3.01
C GLN A 476 13.78 -21.21 -4.36
N TRP A 477 14.68 -20.73 -5.23
CA TRP A 477 14.34 -20.33 -6.60
C TRP A 477 13.75 -21.49 -7.40
N THR A 478 14.33 -22.69 -7.28
CA THR A 478 13.85 -23.85 -8.03
C THR A 478 12.44 -24.22 -7.62
N VAL A 479 12.12 -24.21 -6.32
CA VAL A 479 10.77 -24.48 -5.81
C VAL A 479 9.77 -23.45 -6.35
N ALA A 480 10.12 -22.16 -6.34
CA ALA A 480 9.29 -21.11 -6.92
C ALA A 480 9.03 -21.33 -8.43
N ALA A 481 10.00 -21.87 -9.16
CA ALA A 481 9.93 -22.07 -10.61
C ALA A 481 9.12 -23.31 -11.05
N LEU A 482 8.91 -24.34 -10.20
CA LEU A 482 8.44 -25.69 -10.61
C LEU A 482 7.15 -25.74 -11.44
N ASN A 483 6.24 -24.80 -11.19
CA ASN A 483 4.92 -24.74 -11.85
C ASN A 483 4.76 -23.46 -12.69
N ARG A 484 5.88 -22.78 -13.00
CA ARG A 484 5.90 -21.46 -13.65
C ARG A 484 6.79 -21.42 -14.88
N LEU A 485 7.89 -22.17 -14.87
CA LEU A 485 8.86 -22.24 -15.97
C LEU A 485 8.83 -23.63 -16.62
N ASP A 486 9.36 -23.72 -17.84
CA ASP A 486 9.39 -24.96 -18.61
C ASP A 486 10.22 -26.06 -17.93
N ASP A 487 9.72 -27.30 -18.01
CA ASP A 487 10.34 -28.48 -17.40
C ASP A 487 11.77 -28.73 -17.89
N GLU A 488 12.04 -28.45 -19.17
CA GLU A 488 13.37 -28.58 -19.75
C GLU A 488 14.39 -27.63 -19.09
N LEU A 489 13.95 -26.40 -18.76
CA LEU A 489 14.78 -25.39 -18.14
C LEU A 489 15.03 -25.68 -16.65
N ILE A 490 14.01 -26.13 -15.92
CA ILE A 490 14.11 -26.33 -14.46
C ILE A 490 14.77 -27.65 -14.06
N THR A 491 14.70 -28.70 -14.88
CA THR A 491 15.17 -30.06 -14.51
C THR A 491 16.63 -30.12 -14.04
N PRO A 492 17.59 -29.42 -14.70
CA PRO A 492 18.97 -29.32 -14.21
C PRO A 492 19.06 -28.70 -12.82
N TYR A 493 18.27 -27.65 -12.56
CA TYR A 493 18.23 -26.95 -11.27
C TYR A 493 17.60 -27.81 -10.18
N ILE A 494 16.55 -28.59 -10.45
CA ILE A 494 15.98 -29.54 -9.48
C ILE A 494 17.06 -30.47 -8.94
N SER A 495 17.88 -31.02 -9.83
CA SER A 495 18.94 -31.96 -9.45
C SER A 495 20.06 -31.29 -8.66
N LYS A 496 20.45 -30.06 -9.06
CA LYS A 496 21.43 -29.23 -8.36
C LYS A 496 20.94 -28.89 -6.95
N SER A 497 19.68 -28.45 -6.83
CA SER A 497 19.03 -28.06 -5.59
C SER A 497 18.89 -29.21 -4.61
N ILE A 498 18.47 -30.40 -5.07
CA ILE A 498 18.48 -31.61 -4.21
C ILE A 498 19.90 -31.92 -3.72
N GLY A 499 20.92 -31.74 -4.57
CA GLY A 499 22.32 -31.93 -4.21
C GLY A 499 22.79 -30.99 -3.10
N LEU A 500 22.42 -29.71 -3.19
CA LEU A 500 22.71 -28.68 -2.19
C LEU A 500 21.98 -28.97 -0.88
N LEU A 501 20.66 -29.19 -0.93
CA LEU A 501 19.84 -29.50 0.25
C LEU A 501 20.32 -30.75 0.98
N ARG A 502 20.77 -31.78 0.26
CA ARG A 502 21.39 -32.96 0.87
C ARG A 502 22.62 -32.59 1.71
N GLY A 503 23.45 -31.66 1.23
CA GLY A 503 24.61 -31.16 1.97
C GLY A 503 24.19 -30.45 3.26
N GLU A 504 23.24 -29.52 3.16
CA GLU A 504 22.69 -28.77 4.29
C GLU A 504 22.06 -29.69 5.35
N LEU A 505 21.22 -30.64 4.93
CA LEU A 505 20.54 -31.58 5.82
C LEU A 505 21.51 -32.53 6.54
N SER A 506 22.65 -32.86 5.91
CA SER A 506 23.69 -33.66 6.57
C SER A 506 24.38 -32.93 7.74
N GLN A 507 24.23 -31.60 7.82
CA GLN A 507 24.82 -30.74 8.85
C GLN A 507 23.79 -30.20 9.85
N GLY A 508 22.59 -30.79 9.92
CA GLY A 508 21.53 -30.34 10.81
C GLY A 508 20.66 -29.21 10.23
N GLY A 509 20.43 -29.23 8.92
CA GLY A 509 19.64 -28.24 8.18
C GLY A 509 18.23 -27.96 8.74
N LYS A 510 17.66 -26.83 8.32
CA LYS A 510 16.38 -26.29 8.80
C LYS A 510 15.18 -27.13 8.32
N GLU A 511 14.05 -27.03 9.03
CA GLU A 511 12.78 -27.68 8.64
C GLU A 511 12.34 -27.29 7.21
N GLU A 512 12.55 -26.03 6.82
CA GLU A 512 12.24 -25.55 5.47
C GLU A 512 12.95 -26.36 4.37
N HIS A 513 14.20 -26.79 4.61
CA HIS A 513 14.94 -27.60 3.65
C HIS A 513 14.28 -28.96 3.40
N HIS A 514 13.59 -29.53 4.40
CA HIS A 514 12.82 -30.76 4.23
C HIS A 514 11.61 -30.55 3.32
N LYS A 515 10.88 -29.44 3.49
CA LYS A 515 9.71 -29.08 2.65
C LYS A 515 10.11 -28.78 1.21
N GLN A 516 11.18 -28.01 1.03
CA GLN A 516 11.75 -27.76 -0.30
C GLN A 516 12.16 -29.07 -0.98
N LEU A 517 12.79 -29.98 -0.24
CA LEU A 517 13.22 -31.27 -0.77
C LEU A 517 12.05 -32.17 -1.17
N GLU A 518 10.98 -32.20 -0.37
CA GLU A 518 9.75 -32.94 -0.68
C GLU A 518 9.16 -32.47 -2.02
N GLU A 519 9.00 -31.16 -2.20
CA GLU A 519 8.39 -30.60 -3.41
C GLU A 519 9.27 -30.84 -4.66
N LEU A 520 10.59 -30.69 -4.52
CA LEU A 520 11.55 -31.00 -5.60
C LEU A 520 11.52 -32.49 -5.98
N LEU A 521 11.46 -33.40 -5.01
CA LEU A 521 11.38 -34.84 -5.26
C LEU A 521 10.03 -35.26 -5.84
N ARG A 522 8.94 -34.59 -5.44
CA ARG A 522 7.59 -34.81 -5.99
C ARG A 522 7.56 -34.42 -7.46
N ARG A 523 8.08 -33.23 -7.81
CA ARG A 523 8.16 -32.79 -9.21
C ARG A 523 9.13 -33.64 -10.02
N LEU A 524 10.31 -33.99 -9.48
CA LEU A 524 11.25 -34.86 -10.17
C LEU A 524 10.69 -36.27 -10.42
N SER A 525 9.89 -36.82 -9.48
CA SER A 525 9.21 -38.11 -9.68
C SER A 525 8.29 -38.12 -10.90
N PHE A 526 7.79 -36.95 -11.30
CA PHE A 526 6.94 -36.80 -12.47
C PHE A 526 7.77 -36.65 -13.76
N ILE A 527 8.84 -35.85 -13.72
CA ILE A 527 9.66 -35.53 -14.90
C ILE A 527 10.66 -36.65 -15.22
N ASP A 528 11.41 -37.12 -14.22
CA ASP A 528 12.43 -38.16 -14.33
C ASP A 528 12.38 -39.08 -13.10
N PRO A 529 11.46 -40.07 -13.10
CA PRO A 529 11.23 -40.95 -11.97
C PRO A 529 12.50 -41.68 -11.53
N SER A 530 13.33 -42.12 -12.47
CA SER A 530 14.56 -42.88 -12.21
C SER A 530 15.60 -42.03 -11.48
N LYS A 531 15.77 -40.77 -11.89
CA LYS A 531 16.64 -39.82 -11.20
C LYS A 531 16.10 -39.46 -9.82
N ALA A 532 14.79 -39.30 -9.67
CA ALA A 532 14.15 -39.07 -8.37
C ALA A 532 14.41 -40.24 -7.40
N ALA A 533 14.28 -41.48 -7.85
CA ALA A 533 14.59 -42.67 -7.04
C ALA A 533 16.06 -42.69 -6.61
N ARG A 534 16.98 -42.41 -7.53
CA ARG A 534 18.41 -42.29 -7.20
C ARG A 534 18.67 -41.23 -6.14
N HIS A 535 18.04 -40.06 -6.24
CA HIS A 535 18.17 -39.01 -5.23
C HIS A 535 17.63 -39.45 -3.87
N ARG A 536 16.45 -40.07 -3.80
CA ARG A 536 15.88 -40.62 -2.56
C ARG A 536 16.83 -41.61 -1.87
N LEU A 537 17.42 -42.52 -2.64
CA LEU A 537 18.36 -43.51 -2.12
C LEU A 537 19.65 -42.87 -1.58
N LEU A 538 20.16 -41.83 -2.26
CA LEU A 538 21.32 -41.08 -1.79
C LEU A 538 21.00 -40.28 -0.52
N LEU A 539 19.82 -39.66 -0.45
CA LEU A 539 19.35 -38.91 0.72
C LEU A 539 19.16 -39.83 1.93
N MET A 540 18.56 -41.00 1.73
CA MET A 540 18.41 -42.03 2.75
C MET A 540 19.77 -42.42 3.35
N ARG A 541 20.79 -42.59 2.50
CA ARG A 541 22.17 -42.91 2.92
C ARG A 541 22.84 -41.78 3.71
N SER A 542 22.59 -40.52 3.35
CA SER A 542 23.26 -39.36 3.95
C SER A 542 22.49 -38.69 5.09
N SER A 543 21.23 -39.08 5.33
CA SER A 543 20.39 -38.49 6.36
C SER A 543 20.94 -38.77 7.76
N ALA A 544 21.17 -37.71 8.53
CA ALA A 544 21.51 -37.79 9.95
C ALA A 544 20.27 -38.07 10.83
N THR A 545 19.07 -37.79 10.32
CA THR A 545 17.80 -38.06 11.00
C THR A 545 17.36 -39.50 10.74
N PRO A 546 17.02 -40.29 11.78
CA PRO A 546 16.53 -41.65 11.60
C PRO A 546 15.16 -41.65 10.91
N ILE A 547 15.00 -42.51 9.91
CA ILE A 547 13.73 -42.66 9.18
C ILE A 547 12.80 -43.68 9.86
N ALA A 548 13.37 -44.57 10.69
CA ALA A 548 12.65 -45.63 11.38
C ALA A 548 12.99 -45.69 12.87
N ASP A 549 12.05 -46.18 13.67
CA ASP A 549 12.19 -46.40 15.12
C ASP A 549 13.04 -47.65 15.46
N GLU A 550 13.18 -47.98 16.75
CA GLU A 550 13.92 -49.17 17.21
C GLU A 550 13.33 -50.51 16.75
N SER A 551 12.04 -50.53 16.38
CA SER A 551 11.37 -51.68 15.77
C SER A 551 11.46 -51.68 14.25
N ILE A 552 12.19 -50.71 13.66
CA ILE A 552 12.35 -50.52 12.21
C ILE A 552 11.01 -50.21 11.54
N ALA A 553 10.01 -49.81 12.32
CA ALA A 553 8.81 -49.22 11.78
C ALA A 553 9.13 -47.79 11.35
N ARG A 554 8.66 -47.39 10.17
CA ARG A 554 8.85 -46.04 9.65
C ARG A 554 8.23 -45.02 10.60
N LEU A 555 8.95 -43.95 10.89
CA LEU A 555 8.40 -42.79 11.57
C LEU A 555 7.49 -42.04 10.60
N SER A 556 6.18 -42.13 10.83
CA SER A 556 5.17 -41.41 10.02
C SER A 556 4.79 -40.09 10.67
N SER A 557 4.53 -39.07 9.87
CA SER A 557 4.05 -37.75 10.35
C SER A 557 2.77 -37.83 11.17
N LEU A 558 1.91 -38.83 10.91
CA LEU A 558 0.68 -39.09 11.68
C LEU A 558 0.93 -39.49 13.15
N HIS A 559 2.12 -39.98 13.48
CA HIS A 559 2.40 -40.61 14.77
C HIS A 559 3.72 -40.15 15.40
N SER A 560 4.50 -39.28 14.73
CA SER A 560 5.79 -38.83 15.20
C SER A 560 6.16 -37.45 14.64
N GLU A 561 6.48 -36.52 15.53
CA GLU A 561 7.09 -35.23 15.20
C GLU A 561 8.51 -35.38 14.60
N LYS A 562 9.11 -36.57 14.67
CA LYS A 562 10.45 -36.87 14.13
C LYS A 562 10.41 -37.46 12.71
N ALA A 563 9.25 -37.46 12.06
CA ALA A 563 9.11 -38.02 10.72
C ALA A 563 9.87 -37.19 9.68
N VAL A 564 10.53 -37.88 8.75
CA VAL A 564 11.24 -37.24 7.65
C VAL A 564 10.25 -37.05 6.48
N GLU A 565 9.74 -35.83 6.31
CA GLU A 565 8.62 -35.52 5.38
C GLU A 565 8.88 -35.94 3.93
N TRP A 566 10.10 -35.74 3.42
CA TRP A 566 10.45 -36.09 2.03
C TRP A 566 10.59 -37.60 1.76
N TYR A 567 10.62 -38.45 2.80
CA TYR A 567 10.82 -39.89 2.63
C TYR A 567 9.51 -40.63 2.39
N LEU A 568 9.44 -41.32 1.25
CA LEU A 568 8.32 -42.16 0.84
C LEU A 568 8.74 -43.63 0.75
N PRO A 569 7.94 -44.59 1.28
CA PRO A 569 8.25 -46.01 1.16
C PRO A 569 8.44 -46.46 -0.28
N PHE A 570 9.32 -47.44 -0.50
CA PHE A 570 9.69 -47.89 -1.84
C PHE A 570 8.51 -48.44 -2.64
N ASN A 571 7.63 -49.17 -1.96
CA ASN A 571 6.38 -49.65 -2.53
C ASN A 571 5.44 -48.50 -2.94
N GLU A 572 5.39 -47.42 -2.15
CA GLU A 572 4.59 -46.23 -2.47
C GLU A 572 5.20 -45.43 -3.62
N VAL A 573 6.53 -45.30 -3.70
CA VAL A 573 7.21 -44.66 -4.85
C VAL A 573 6.87 -45.37 -6.16
N ALA A 574 6.87 -46.71 -6.17
CA ALA A 574 6.47 -47.49 -7.34
C ALA A 574 4.98 -47.32 -7.68
N ARG A 575 4.10 -47.27 -6.66
CA ARG A 575 2.67 -46.99 -6.82
C ARG A 575 2.41 -45.60 -7.39
N ASP A 576 3.13 -44.59 -6.94
CA ASP A 576 2.99 -43.21 -7.43
C ASP A 576 3.41 -43.10 -8.90
N ARG A 577 4.44 -43.85 -9.34
CA ARG A 577 4.79 -43.95 -10.76
C ARG A 577 3.66 -44.55 -11.59
N PHE A 578 3.03 -45.60 -11.08
CA PHE A 578 1.87 -46.20 -11.72
C PHE A 578 0.72 -45.19 -11.83
N ALA A 579 0.38 -44.51 -10.73
CA ALA A 579 -0.66 -43.49 -10.72
C ALA A 579 -0.37 -42.35 -11.73
N ASN A 580 0.86 -41.86 -11.77
CA ASN A 580 1.29 -40.83 -12.73
C ASN A 580 1.20 -41.32 -14.18
N THR A 581 1.60 -42.57 -14.45
CA THR A 581 1.50 -43.17 -15.79
C THR A 581 0.05 -43.30 -16.24
N MET A 582 -0.84 -43.66 -15.31
CA MET A 582 -2.28 -43.79 -15.57
C MET A 582 -2.98 -42.45 -15.79
N HIS A 583 -2.52 -41.38 -15.14
CA HIS A 583 -3.12 -40.05 -15.27
C HIS A 583 -3.13 -39.53 -16.74
N PHE A 584 -2.21 -39.98 -17.59
CA PHE A 584 -2.13 -39.57 -19.00
C PHE A 584 -2.78 -40.54 -19.98
N ARG A 585 -3.38 -41.63 -19.50
CA ARG A 585 -4.01 -42.64 -20.34
C ARG A 585 -5.52 -42.66 -20.12
N SER A 586 -6.27 -42.29 -21.16
CA SER A 586 -7.72 -42.47 -21.20
C SER A 586 -8.06 -43.86 -21.73
N HIS A 587 -8.99 -44.56 -21.04
CA HIS A 587 -9.55 -45.86 -21.43
C HIS A 587 -8.54 -47.03 -21.53
N VAL A 588 -7.98 -47.43 -20.39
CA VAL A 588 -7.12 -48.63 -20.25
C VAL A 588 -7.96 -49.82 -19.76
N SER A 589 -7.77 -51.00 -20.35
CA SER A 589 -8.43 -52.24 -19.87
C SER A 589 -7.87 -52.69 -18.52
N LEU A 590 -8.63 -53.47 -17.74
CA LEU A 590 -8.15 -53.98 -16.44
C LEU A 590 -6.83 -54.77 -16.58
N THR A 591 -6.72 -55.62 -17.60
CA THR A 591 -5.53 -56.42 -17.88
C THR A 591 -4.32 -55.59 -18.28
N GLU A 592 -4.55 -54.51 -19.05
CA GLU A 592 -3.47 -53.60 -19.43
C GLU A 592 -3.03 -52.74 -18.22
N SER A 593 -3.99 -52.39 -17.34
CA SER A 593 -3.70 -51.70 -16.09
C SER A 593 -2.81 -52.54 -15.16
N GLU A 594 -3.15 -53.81 -14.95
CA GLU A 594 -2.34 -54.74 -14.14
C GLU A 594 -0.93 -54.93 -14.71
N GLN A 595 -0.81 -54.98 -16.03
CA GLN A 595 0.48 -55.10 -16.71
C GLN A 595 1.35 -53.84 -16.55
N ILE A 596 0.77 -52.64 -16.74
CA ILE A 596 1.47 -51.36 -16.52
C ILE A 596 1.89 -51.21 -15.06
N GLU A 597 1.04 -51.65 -14.13
CA GLU A 597 1.38 -51.65 -12.71
C GLU A 597 2.59 -52.53 -12.44
N LEU A 598 2.58 -53.77 -12.93
CA LEU A 598 3.71 -54.70 -12.79
C LEU A 598 4.99 -54.09 -13.38
N GLU A 599 4.93 -53.50 -14.58
CA GLU A 599 6.07 -52.84 -15.24
C GLU A 599 6.65 -51.69 -14.41
N CYS A 600 5.80 -50.87 -13.78
CA CYS A 600 6.25 -49.79 -12.89
C CYS A 600 7.01 -50.32 -11.68
N TYR A 601 6.48 -51.38 -11.06
CA TYR A 601 7.11 -52.06 -9.92
C TYR A 601 8.42 -52.75 -10.29
N GLU A 602 8.46 -53.46 -11.43
CA GLU A 602 9.66 -54.13 -11.91
C GLU A 602 10.75 -53.14 -12.32
N SER A 603 10.37 -52.04 -12.99
CA SER A 603 11.29 -50.96 -13.37
C SER A 603 11.93 -50.33 -12.14
N PHE A 604 11.15 -49.97 -11.12
CA PHE A 604 11.69 -49.42 -9.87
C PHE A 604 12.58 -50.44 -9.12
N ALA A 605 12.20 -51.72 -9.09
CA ALA A 605 13.02 -52.77 -8.48
C ALA A 605 14.35 -52.95 -9.22
N LEU A 606 14.35 -52.86 -10.55
CA LEU A 606 15.57 -52.92 -11.37
C LEU A 606 16.48 -51.72 -11.09
N GLU A 607 15.93 -50.50 -11.02
CA GLU A 607 16.70 -49.31 -10.66
C GLU A 607 17.33 -49.42 -9.27
N LEU A 608 16.60 -49.97 -8.29
CA LEU A 608 17.13 -50.23 -6.94
C LEU A 608 18.28 -51.24 -6.98
N VAL A 609 18.16 -52.31 -7.79
CA VAL A 609 19.27 -53.24 -8.04
C VAL A 609 20.46 -52.52 -8.64
N GLU A 610 20.27 -51.74 -9.69
CA GLU A 610 21.35 -50.99 -10.34
C GLU A 610 22.02 -50.00 -9.39
N PHE A 611 21.24 -49.34 -8.54
CA PHE A 611 21.75 -48.48 -7.48
C PHE A 611 22.64 -49.26 -6.51
N CYS A 612 22.13 -50.34 -5.91
CA CYS A 612 22.89 -51.20 -4.99
C CYS A 612 24.20 -51.71 -5.64
N LEU A 613 24.13 -52.18 -6.88
CA LEU A 613 25.32 -52.61 -7.62
C LEU A 613 26.31 -51.48 -7.86
N SER A 614 25.84 -50.27 -8.13
CA SER A 614 26.72 -49.11 -8.31
C SER A 614 27.49 -48.76 -7.04
N ARG A 615 26.89 -48.98 -5.86
CA ARG A 615 27.50 -48.72 -4.55
C ARG A 615 28.53 -49.78 -4.14
N LEU A 616 28.34 -51.03 -4.58
CA LEU A 616 29.25 -52.15 -4.29
C LEU A 616 30.48 -52.22 -5.21
N ARG A 617 30.55 -51.38 -6.24
CA ARG A 617 31.69 -51.32 -7.17
C ARG A 617 32.82 -50.47 -6.64
N LEU A 618 34.03 -50.76 -7.14
CA LEU A 618 35.18 -49.88 -6.98
C LEU A 618 34.92 -48.52 -7.65
N ARG A 619 35.54 -47.48 -7.10
CA ARG A 619 35.50 -46.12 -7.66
C ARG A 619 36.13 -46.09 -9.04
N LYS A 620 35.75 -45.11 -9.85
CA LYS A 620 36.28 -44.97 -11.21
C LYS A 620 37.80 -44.80 -11.17
N GLY A 621 38.53 -45.67 -11.88
CA GLY A 621 39.99 -45.67 -11.93
C GLY A 621 40.66 -46.62 -10.94
N GLU A 622 39.94 -47.07 -9.91
CA GLU A 622 40.46 -48.02 -8.93
C GLU A 622 40.47 -49.44 -9.48
N LYS A 623 41.53 -50.19 -9.12
CA LYS A 623 41.68 -51.61 -9.45
C LYS A 623 42.14 -52.39 -8.21
N PRO A 624 41.68 -53.63 -8.06
CA PRO A 624 42.19 -54.49 -7.01
C PRO A 624 43.67 -54.80 -7.28
N LYS A 625 44.50 -54.75 -6.23
CA LYS A 625 45.90 -55.20 -6.26
C LYS A 625 45.95 -56.61 -5.69
N ASP A 626 46.52 -57.56 -6.44
CA ASP A 626 46.59 -58.98 -6.07
C ASP A 626 45.23 -59.59 -5.67
N GLY A 627 44.17 -59.13 -6.36
CA GLY A 627 42.78 -59.53 -6.09
C GLY A 627 42.14 -58.83 -4.90
N ARG A 628 42.87 -58.10 -4.05
CA ARG A 628 42.31 -57.38 -2.89
C ARG A 628 42.13 -55.89 -3.17
N TYR A 629 41.21 -55.27 -2.44
CA TYR A 629 41.03 -53.82 -2.44
C TYR A 629 40.83 -53.30 -1.01
N ASP A 630 41.14 -52.04 -0.79
CA ASP A 630 40.85 -51.34 0.47
C ASP A 630 39.47 -50.65 0.43
N THR A 631 38.90 -50.43 1.61
CA THR A 631 37.63 -49.73 1.83
C THR A 631 37.58 -48.38 1.11
N THR A 632 38.70 -47.65 1.06
CA THR A 632 38.79 -46.35 0.34
C THR A 632 38.57 -46.46 -1.17
N GLN A 633 38.85 -47.64 -1.75
CA GLN A 633 38.70 -47.91 -3.18
C GLN A 633 37.27 -48.24 -3.59
N VAL A 634 36.37 -48.53 -2.64
CA VAL A 634 34.96 -48.83 -2.90
C VAL A 634 34.12 -47.56 -2.94
N THR A 635 33.05 -47.58 -3.73
CA THR A 635 32.09 -46.47 -3.79
C THR A 635 31.38 -46.28 -2.44
N GLU A 636 30.83 -47.35 -1.84
CA GLU A 636 30.37 -47.34 -0.46
C GLU A 636 31.47 -47.80 0.49
N GLN A 637 31.89 -46.90 1.38
CA GLN A 637 32.93 -47.19 2.36
C GLN A 637 32.38 -47.90 3.59
N SER A 638 31.12 -47.65 3.99
CA SER A 638 30.57 -48.29 5.18
C SER A 638 30.36 -49.80 4.97
N PRO A 639 30.93 -50.67 5.82
CA PRO A 639 30.64 -52.11 5.76
C PRO A 639 29.17 -52.41 6.11
N ILE A 640 28.53 -51.61 6.96
CA ILE A 640 27.11 -51.75 7.32
C ILE A 640 26.25 -51.56 6.06
N TRP A 641 26.49 -50.48 5.31
CA TRP A 641 25.74 -50.22 4.07
C TRP A 641 26.06 -51.22 2.95
N ARG A 642 27.31 -51.68 2.83
CA ARG A 642 27.64 -52.77 1.89
C ARG A 642 26.87 -54.05 2.19
N GLN A 643 26.72 -54.43 3.46
CA GLN A 643 25.84 -55.54 3.87
C GLN A 643 24.38 -55.26 3.52
N GLY A 644 23.89 -54.05 3.82
CA GLY A 644 22.53 -53.61 3.49
C GLY A 644 22.21 -53.74 2.01
N TYR A 645 23.09 -53.27 1.12
CA TYR A 645 22.93 -53.38 -0.32
C TYR A 645 22.92 -54.84 -0.80
N LEU A 646 23.78 -55.70 -0.24
CA LEU A 646 23.78 -57.14 -0.57
C LEU A 646 22.51 -57.84 -0.09
N LYS A 647 22.00 -57.50 1.10
CA LYS A 647 20.71 -58.02 1.59
C LYS A 647 19.55 -57.52 0.73
N ALA A 648 19.53 -56.26 0.34
CA ALA A 648 18.53 -55.72 -0.58
C ALA A 648 18.56 -56.47 -1.93
N LEU A 649 19.75 -56.71 -2.51
CA LEU A 649 19.90 -57.51 -3.72
C LEU A 649 19.37 -58.94 -3.57
N LEU A 650 19.62 -59.57 -2.41
CA LEU A 650 19.10 -60.90 -2.08
C LEU A 650 17.57 -60.92 -2.06
N GLU A 651 16.92 -59.95 -1.41
CA GLU A 651 15.45 -59.90 -1.29
C GLU A 651 14.76 -59.54 -2.60
N LEU A 652 15.37 -58.68 -3.42
CA LEU A 652 14.86 -58.35 -4.75
C LEU A 652 15.01 -59.55 -5.69
N GLY A 653 16.10 -60.31 -5.58
CA GLY A 653 16.36 -61.52 -6.36
C GLY A 653 16.48 -61.32 -7.88
N ILE A 654 16.63 -60.08 -8.36
CA ILE A 654 16.76 -59.76 -9.80
C ILE A 654 18.25 -59.79 -10.17
N ASP A 655 18.61 -60.52 -11.23
CA ASP A 655 20.00 -60.60 -11.73
C ASP A 655 20.14 -60.06 -13.15
N PRO A 656 20.15 -58.73 -13.34
CA PRO A 656 20.14 -58.15 -14.67
C PRO A 656 21.44 -58.49 -15.41
N ASN A 657 21.33 -59.30 -16.46
CA ASN A 657 22.45 -59.77 -17.29
C ASN A 657 23.58 -60.47 -16.49
N GLY A 658 23.23 -61.13 -15.37
CA GLY A 658 24.22 -61.79 -14.51
C GLY A 658 25.10 -60.82 -13.69
N LYS A 659 24.78 -59.51 -13.68
CA LYS A 659 25.60 -58.50 -13.01
C LYS A 659 25.55 -58.62 -11.49
N ALA A 660 24.41 -58.97 -10.90
CA ALA A 660 24.27 -59.10 -9.46
C ALA A 660 25.01 -60.33 -8.94
N HIS A 661 24.89 -61.46 -9.64
CA HIS A 661 25.66 -62.68 -9.36
C HIS A 661 27.18 -62.43 -9.39
N LYS A 662 27.68 -61.76 -10.45
CA LYS A 662 29.10 -61.45 -10.60
C LYS A 662 29.61 -60.50 -9.52
N THR A 663 28.81 -59.48 -9.19
CA THR A 663 29.17 -58.50 -8.14
C THR A 663 29.22 -59.19 -6.78
N ALA A 664 28.20 -59.98 -6.42
CA ALA A 664 28.19 -60.73 -5.17
C ALA A 664 29.35 -61.74 -5.08
N TYR A 665 29.73 -62.38 -6.18
CA TYR A 665 30.90 -63.25 -6.23
C TYR A 665 32.20 -62.49 -5.95
N PHE A 666 32.40 -61.35 -6.62
CA PHE A 666 33.56 -60.50 -6.42
C PHE A 666 33.65 -60.01 -4.96
N THR A 667 32.56 -59.48 -4.41
CA THR A 667 32.51 -59.00 -3.01
C THR A 667 32.78 -60.14 -2.03
N LYS A 668 32.18 -61.31 -2.24
CA LYS A 668 32.43 -62.51 -1.41
C LYS A 668 33.91 -62.89 -1.35
N GLN A 669 34.66 -62.72 -2.43
CA GLN A 669 36.05 -63.14 -2.50
C GLN A 669 37.04 -62.10 -1.98
N PHE A 670 36.71 -60.82 -2.13
CA PHE A 670 37.72 -59.76 -2.10
C PHE A 670 37.37 -58.55 -1.24
N ASP A 671 36.17 -58.50 -0.65
CA ASP A 671 35.82 -57.42 0.27
C ASP A 671 36.74 -57.39 1.50
N PRO A 672 37.25 -56.23 1.94
CA PRO A 672 38.13 -56.13 3.10
C PRO A 672 37.46 -56.53 4.42
N ASP A 673 36.12 -56.55 4.50
CA ASP A 673 35.37 -56.87 5.71
C ASP A 673 34.76 -58.28 5.64
N GLU A 674 35.11 -59.14 6.60
CA GLU A 674 34.66 -60.53 6.66
C GLU A 674 33.13 -60.66 6.81
N SER A 675 32.48 -59.73 7.51
CA SER A 675 31.03 -59.72 7.67
C SER A 675 30.32 -59.41 6.34
N VAL A 676 30.90 -58.52 5.53
CA VAL A 676 30.41 -58.23 4.18
C VAL A 676 30.60 -59.46 3.27
N GLN A 677 31.74 -60.15 3.35
CA GLN A 677 31.99 -61.39 2.60
C GLN A 677 30.97 -62.49 2.94
N ALA A 678 30.60 -62.63 4.22
CA ALA A 678 29.61 -63.61 4.68
C ALA A 678 28.23 -63.35 4.06
N VAL A 679 27.76 -62.10 4.09
CA VAL A 679 26.49 -61.71 3.47
C VAL A 679 26.54 -61.87 1.94
N ALA A 680 27.68 -61.54 1.32
CA ALA A 680 27.86 -61.73 -0.12
C ALA A 680 27.81 -63.22 -0.53
N LYS A 681 28.26 -64.13 0.33
CA LYS A 681 28.14 -65.59 0.12
C LYS A 681 26.68 -66.05 0.10
N GLU A 682 25.85 -65.48 0.94
CA GLU A 682 24.40 -65.73 0.94
C GLU A 682 23.74 -65.16 -0.32
N CYS A 683 24.01 -63.89 -0.62
CA CYS A 683 23.51 -63.20 -1.82
C CYS A 683 23.88 -63.97 -3.10
N TYR A 684 25.13 -64.42 -3.24
CA TYR A 684 25.59 -65.19 -4.39
C TYR A 684 24.80 -66.50 -4.58
N ARG A 685 24.44 -67.18 -3.48
CA ARG A 685 23.66 -68.43 -3.53
C ARG A 685 22.21 -68.17 -3.91
N ALA A 686 21.60 -67.11 -3.37
CA ALA A 686 20.20 -66.76 -3.62
C ALA A 686 19.98 -66.27 -5.06
N VAL A 687 20.75 -65.27 -5.50
CA VAL A 687 20.63 -64.66 -6.84
C VAL A 687 20.88 -65.69 -7.95
N ARG A 688 21.75 -66.69 -7.74
CA ARG A 688 21.99 -67.79 -8.68
C ARG A 688 20.84 -68.79 -8.78
N ARG A 689 20.02 -68.95 -7.73
CA ARG A 689 18.96 -69.97 -7.63
C ARG A 689 17.56 -69.43 -7.89
N GLU A 690 17.30 -68.14 -7.63
CA GLU A 690 15.95 -67.58 -7.51
C GLU A 690 15.56 -66.55 -8.58
N ALA A 691 16.19 -66.57 -9.76
CA ALA A 691 15.69 -65.82 -10.91
C ALA A 691 14.36 -66.44 -11.42
N LYS A 692 13.27 -66.29 -10.66
CA LYS A 692 11.91 -66.66 -11.07
C LYS A 692 11.61 -65.94 -12.39
N LYS A 693 11.34 -66.71 -13.44
CA LYS A 693 11.05 -66.18 -14.78
C LYS A 693 9.70 -65.47 -14.88
N ASN A 694 8.75 -65.78 -14.00
CA ASN A 694 7.41 -65.18 -13.95
C ASN A 694 7.13 -64.71 -12.51
N ARG A 695 7.23 -63.40 -12.24
CA ARG A 695 6.95 -62.81 -10.92
C ARG A 695 5.57 -62.18 -10.94
N SER A 696 4.80 -62.41 -9.87
CA SER A 696 3.57 -61.63 -9.66
C SER A 696 3.90 -60.25 -9.10
N ILE A 697 2.98 -59.29 -9.26
CA ILE A 697 3.11 -57.97 -8.64
C ILE A 697 3.32 -58.08 -7.11
N GLN A 698 2.64 -59.00 -6.43
CA GLN A 698 2.81 -59.23 -5.00
C GLN A 698 4.22 -59.72 -4.65
N ASP A 699 4.85 -60.53 -5.50
CA ASP A 699 6.23 -60.97 -5.29
C ASP A 699 7.19 -59.77 -5.35
N VAL A 700 7.00 -58.87 -6.33
CA VAL A 700 7.84 -57.67 -6.49
C VAL A 700 7.64 -56.70 -5.32
N ARG A 701 6.39 -56.45 -4.90
CA ARG A 701 6.07 -55.62 -3.73
C ARG A 701 6.72 -56.15 -2.46
N ARG A 702 6.63 -57.45 -2.19
CA ARG A 702 7.29 -58.07 -1.02
C ARG A 702 8.81 -57.92 -1.09
N GLY A 703 9.40 -58.07 -2.28
CA GLY A 703 10.84 -57.85 -2.50
C GLY A 703 11.26 -56.40 -2.20
N LEU A 704 10.51 -55.41 -2.66
CA LEU A 704 10.76 -53.99 -2.37
C LEU A 704 10.66 -53.68 -0.87
N ILE A 705 9.60 -54.14 -0.20
CA ILE A 705 9.40 -53.95 1.25
C ILE A 705 10.55 -54.58 2.05
N ALA A 706 10.94 -55.81 1.69
CA ALA A 706 12.04 -56.50 2.36
C ALA A 706 13.39 -55.81 2.13
N ALA A 707 13.65 -55.34 0.91
CA ALA A 707 14.85 -54.59 0.57
C ALA A 707 14.93 -53.26 1.33
N GLU A 708 13.82 -52.50 1.35
CA GLU A 708 13.70 -51.26 2.11
C GLU A 708 14.00 -51.46 3.59
N TRP A 709 13.44 -52.51 4.21
CA TRP A 709 13.66 -52.83 5.62
C TRP A 709 15.16 -53.03 5.96
N TRP A 710 15.92 -53.70 5.08
CA TRP A 710 17.36 -53.86 5.26
C TRP A 710 18.14 -52.55 5.13
N LEU A 711 17.71 -51.66 4.24
CA LEU A 711 18.34 -50.35 4.10
C LEU A 711 18.02 -49.45 5.30
N LEU A 712 16.80 -49.48 5.83
CA LEU A 712 16.41 -48.76 7.05
C LEU A 712 17.18 -49.28 8.28
N MET A 713 17.32 -50.60 8.40
CA MET A 713 18.20 -51.21 9.40
C MET A 713 19.64 -50.68 9.28
N SER A 714 20.17 -50.65 8.05
CA SER A 714 21.53 -50.19 7.79
C SER A 714 21.73 -48.73 8.17
N GLN A 715 20.76 -47.85 7.85
CA GLN A 715 20.78 -46.45 8.27
C GLN A 715 20.83 -46.33 9.80
N ARG A 716 19.95 -47.05 10.49
CA ARG A 716 19.85 -46.98 11.96
C ARG A 716 21.14 -47.44 12.65
N LEU A 717 21.74 -48.53 12.15
CA LEU A 717 23.01 -49.04 12.65
C LEU A 717 24.17 -48.08 12.36
N GLU A 718 24.21 -47.47 11.18
CA GLU A 718 25.22 -46.44 10.82
C GLU A 718 25.14 -45.22 11.76
N LEU A 719 23.93 -44.84 12.16
CA LEU A 719 23.68 -43.77 13.14
C LEU A 719 23.97 -44.20 14.59
N ASN A 720 24.46 -45.42 14.82
CA ASN A 720 24.72 -46.00 16.14
C ASN A 720 23.48 -46.02 17.06
N LEU A 721 22.29 -46.20 16.49
CA LEU A 721 21.03 -46.26 17.24
C LEU A 721 20.65 -47.71 17.57
N ALA A 722 20.07 -47.93 18.75
CA ALA A 722 19.68 -49.26 19.22
C ALA A 722 18.56 -49.88 18.37
N VAL A 723 18.62 -51.19 18.15
CA VAL A 723 17.59 -51.98 17.44
C VAL A 723 17.00 -53.02 18.38
N ASP A 724 15.68 -53.03 18.53
CA ASP A 724 14.96 -54.13 19.17
C ASP A 724 14.76 -55.24 18.12
N HIS A 725 15.69 -56.20 18.10
CA HIS A 725 15.71 -57.26 17.10
C HIS A 725 14.43 -58.11 17.08
N GLU A 726 13.80 -58.35 18.24
CA GLU A 726 12.59 -59.16 18.31
C GLU A 726 11.40 -58.41 17.68
N ARG A 727 11.20 -57.15 18.09
CA ARG A 727 10.15 -56.30 17.51
C ARG A 727 10.39 -56.04 16.04
N ALA A 728 11.64 -55.79 15.63
CA ALA A 728 12.00 -55.56 14.24
C ALA A 728 11.65 -56.74 13.32
N LEU A 729 11.90 -57.98 13.78
CA LEU A 729 11.49 -59.18 13.05
C LEU A 729 9.96 -59.33 12.98
N LYS A 730 9.25 -58.97 14.05
CA LYS A 730 7.77 -58.98 14.07
C LYS A 730 7.20 -57.95 13.09
N THR A 731 7.73 -56.72 13.08
CA THR A 731 7.38 -55.65 12.14
C THR A 731 7.60 -56.11 10.70
N ARG A 732 8.78 -56.66 10.39
CA ARG A 732 9.08 -57.20 9.05
C ARG A 732 8.07 -58.27 8.60
N ARG A 733 7.78 -59.25 9.45
CA ARG A 733 6.81 -60.32 9.12
C ARG A 733 5.41 -59.77 8.85
N ASN A 734 4.98 -58.77 9.60
CA ASN A 734 3.68 -58.14 9.40
C ASN A 734 3.60 -57.40 8.07
N LEU A 735 4.64 -56.62 7.72
CA LEU A 735 4.73 -55.91 6.44
C LEU A 735 4.72 -56.87 5.23
N LEU A 736 5.38 -58.03 5.35
CA LEU A 736 5.42 -59.02 4.26
C LEU A 736 4.13 -59.85 4.12
N ARG A 737 3.37 -60.02 5.21
CA ARG A 737 2.06 -60.69 5.19
C ARG A 737 0.99 -59.81 4.53
N ASN A 738 1.05 -58.51 4.80
CA ASN A 738 0.12 -57.52 4.26
C ASN A 738 0.88 -56.48 3.44
N PRO A 739 1.36 -56.82 2.23
CA PRO A 739 1.97 -55.87 1.31
C PRO A 739 0.86 -54.98 0.73
N ILE A 740 0.47 -53.94 1.49
CA ILE A 740 -0.56 -52.96 1.09
C ILE A 740 -0.05 -52.16 -0.11
#